data_AF-A0A973YCU7-F1
#
_entry.id   AF-A0A973YCU7-F1
#
_cell.length_a   1.000
_cell.length_b   1.000
_cell.length_c   1.000
_cell.angle_alpha   90.00
_cell.angle_beta   90.00
_cell.angle_gamma   90.00
#
_symmetry.space_group_name_H-M   'P 1'
#
loop_
_entity.id
_entity.type
_entity.pdbx_description
1 polymer ?
#
loop_
_entity_poly.entity_id
_entity_poly.type
_entity_poly.pdbx_seq_one_letter_code
_entity_poly.pdbx_strand_id
1 'polypeptide(L)'
;RGPRVAMAAPPPRGCRVFLNHLDSYCGRAIGEYLSGCVVGATLEKGDEEEEEEEDENGSPVEVPSSPKEEGYEIVGTLSKPGSTKPSFAQETYAVSPQDELLSHLLACDIVLYNITEDADQIEEATWAASALHKEIENFARPKLFILISTIMTWANTKLPDPENPETAFTDEDYRTRKSHPNFMDHINAEKLIVKLGKTNKNKFSTYVVASGHQYGAEEGVFHYFFKMCWLSETPEIPVFEDGKNFIPTIHILDLAAVLQNVADHRPKVQYILAVDSSRHTLEELVKCISKNVGPGKIMKIPKENAFLSKDLTQMHLDMLLVNLQMESNFLKETFNIKWVAEAGLIENIEQVVKEYKESRGLLPLKVYIHGPPGVGKSTIAEELCKHYKLHYIKIDDVISEKIANLEKMVAKGQDSVGEEGEDDVEEQDENIAVAQELLDEIKEKMKLNKGRLDNQSIIPIVKDKLKSMPCKNQGYVLDGFPETYKQATELFKDFEEEEIQGKMPKYNKIIIPEFVFSLTAPDEFLINRIMNLPESVVAGTYFTQDWFLQSLKLFRESNTDDTTVLNYFDELEIHPQFIDVAVYEDPENRFIVQKIIKEIGEPQNYGLTDEEKEILERKAAEECLVKEAQAKAEQERKEAEERAERMARLEEWNKQLEEVKRQEQELLEAQSIPLRNYLMKNVMPTLMQGINECCRIRPDDPVNFLAEYLFKNSPDID
;
A
#
# COMPACT_ATOMS: atom_id res chain seq x y z
N ARG A 1 34.99 -58.40 35.93
CA ARG A 1 34.27 -58.17 34.66
C ARG A 1 32.86 -57.73 35.01
N GLY A 2 32.63 -56.42 35.14
CA GLY A 2 31.29 -55.83 35.16
C GLY A 2 31.09 -55.09 33.83
N PRO A 3 29.91 -55.14 33.21
CA PRO A 3 29.70 -54.52 31.91
C PRO A 3 29.68 -52.99 32.08
N ARG A 4 30.54 -52.29 31.34
CA ARG A 4 30.42 -50.85 31.12
C ARG A 4 29.13 -50.62 30.34
N VAL A 5 28.19 -49.92 30.95
CA VAL A 5 27.02 -49.35 30.28
C VAL A 5 27.56 -48.38 29.23
N ALA A 6 27.39 -48.72 27.95
CA ALA A 6 27.61 -47.79 26.86
C ALA A 6 26.54 -46.70 26.98
N MET A 7 26.94 -45.48 27.34
CA MET A 7 26.08 -44.31 27.16
C MET A 7 25.81 -44.19 25.66
N ALA A 8 24.54 -44.30 25.29
CA ALA A 8 24.08 -44.05 23.94
C ALA A 8 24.53 -42.65 23.52
N ALA A 9 25.20 -42.55 22.37
CA ALA A 9 25.43 -41.27 21.73
C ALA A 9 24.08 -40.58 21.50
N PRO A 10 23.94 -39.27 21.76
CA PRO A 10 22.73 -38.56 21.41
C PRO A 10 22.50 -38.70 19.89
N PRO A 11 21.23 -38.78 19.44
CA PRO A 11 20.93 -38.91 18.02
C PRO A 11 21.55 -37.73 17.24
N PRO A 12 21.96 -37.91 15.99
CA PRO A 12 22.42 -36.81 15.16
C PRO A 12 21.23 -35.84 15.01
N ARG A 13 21.45 -34.59 15.43
CA ARG A 13 20.55 -33.46 15.23
C ARG A 13 21.09 -32.68 14.04
N GLY A 14 20.23 -32.25 13.13
CA GLY A 14 20.58 -31.45 11.96
C GLY A 14 21.31 -30.16 12.34
N CYS A 15 21.97 -29.53 11.36
CA CYS A 15 22.74 -28.32 11.58
C CYS A 15 21.79 -27.15 11.91
N ARG A 16 21.84 -26.66 13.15
CA ARG A 16 20.93 -25.61 13.61
C ARG A 16 21.52 -24.22 13.36
N VAL A 17 20.81 -23.40 12.59
CA VAL A 17 21.22 -22.06 12.16
C VAL A 17 20.37 -21.01 12.87
N PHE A 18 21.01 -20.10 13.59
CA PHE A 18 20.37 -18.89 14.10
C PHE A 18 20.49 -17.75 13.07
N LEU A 19 19.40 -17.05 12.80
CA LEU A 19 19.37 -15.83 11.98
C LEU A 19 18.55 -14.75 12.71
N ASN A 20 19.07 -13.52 12.81
CA ASN A 20 18.31 -12.42 13.39
C ASN A 20 17.26 -11.90 12.40
N HIS A 21 16.13 -11.43 12.94
CA HIS A 21 15.04 -10.81 12.16
C HIS A 21 14.56 -11.65 10.96
N LEU A 22 14.02 -12.84 11.21
CA LEU A 22 13.49 -13.74 10.18
C LEU A 22 12.33 -13.16 9.35
N ASP A 23 11.71 -12.08 9.83
CA ASP A 23 10.64 -11.36 9.15
C ASP A 23 11.12 -10.18 8.29
N SER A 24 12.43 -9.87 8.32
CA SER A 24 13.02 -8.87 7.44
C SER A 24 13.21 -9.41 6.02
N TYR A 25 13.45 -8.50 5.06
CA TYR A 25 13.64 -8.86 3.65
C TYR A 25 14.82 -9.84 3.48
N CYS A 26 15.98 -9.50 4.05
CA CYS A 26 17.15 -10.38 4.01
C CYS A 26 16.92 -11.67 4.80
N GLY A 27 16.32 -11.55 6.00
CA GLY A 27 16.08 -12.67 6.90
C GLY A 27 15.15 -13.73 6.28
N ARG A 28 14.11 -13.28 5.57
CA ARG A 28 13.16 -14.13 4.85
C ARG A 28 13.83 -14.88 3.70
N ALA A 29 14.51 -14.16 2.81
CA ALA A 29 15.12 -14.75 1.62
C ALA A 29 16.25 -15.73 1.97
N ILE A 30 17.15 -15.34 2.89
CA ILE A 30 18.25 -16.22 3.34
C ILE A 30 17.70 -17.43 4.10
N GLY A 31 16.69 -17.21 4.95
CA GLY A 31 16.04 -18.28 5.70
C GLY A 31 15.37 -19.30 4.76
N GLU A 32 14.56 -18.84 3.83
CA GLU A 32 13.89 -19.72 2.87
C GLU A 32 14.88 -20.51 2.02
N TYR A 33 15.92 -19.86 1.50
CA TYR A 33 16.98 -20.52 0.73
C TYR A 33 17.69 -21.61 1.54
N LEU A 34 18.18 -21.28 2.74
CA LEU A 34 18.91 -22.24 3.58
C LEU A 34 18.04 -23.40 4.03
N SER A 35 16.71 -23.20 4.17
CA SER A 35 15.80 -24.28 4.58
C SER A 35 15.63 -25.35 3.50
N GLY A 36 15.79 -24.97 2.23
CA GLY A 36 15.79 -25.89 1.09
C GLY A 36 17.14 -26.56 0.84
N CYS A 37 18.22 -26.12 1.50
CA CYS A 37 19.57 -26.62 1.28
C CYS A 37 19.92 -27.83 2.16
N VAL A 38 20.71 -28.74 1.61
CA VAL A 38 21.34 -29.85 2.34
C VAL A 38 22.70 -29.39 2.88
N VAL A 39 23.02 -29.78 4.12
CA VAL A 39 24.28 -29.41 4.77
C VAL A 39 25.45 -30.05 4.03
N GLY A 40 26.42 -29.24 3.58
CA GLY A 40 27.60 -29.72 2.87
C GLY A 40 27.42 -29.91 1.36
N ALA A 41 26.25 -29.57 0.79
CA ALA A 41 25.97 -29.71 -0.63
C ALA A 41 26.98 -28.95 -1.53
N THR A 42 27.56 -27.86 -1.04
CA THR A 42 28.53 -27.07 -1.82
C THR A 42 29.95 -27.65 -1.81
N LEU A 43 30.20 -28.73 -1.07
CA LEU A 43 31.51 -29.40 -0.98
C LEU A 43 31.68 -30.48 -2.07
N GLU A 44 30.60 -30.95 -2.67
CA GLU A 44 30.62 -31.93 -3.76
C GLU A 44 30.96 -31.20 -5.07
N LYS A 45 32.10 -31.55 -5.67
CA LYS A 45 32.45 -31.06 -7.01
C LYS A 45 31.50 -31.72 -8.00
N GLY A 46 30.85 -30.92 -8.84
CA GLY A 46 30.04 -31.42 -9.94
C GLY A 46 30.86 -32.35 -10.84
N ASP A 47 30.54 -33.64 -10.77
CA ASP A 47 30.76 -34.65 -11.79
C ASP A 47 29.44 -35.42 -11.99
N GLU A 48 28.30 -34.74 -11.89
CA GLU A 48 27.01 -35.23 -12.39
C GLU A 48 26.35 -34.05 -13.13
N GLU A 49 26.66 -33.94 -14.42
CA GLU A 49 25.76 -33.32 -15.38
C GLU A 49 24.45 -34.12 -15.27
N GLU A 50 23.42 -33.53 -14.65
CA GLU A 50 22.07 -34.06 -14.72
C GLU A 50 21.62 -33.94 -16.19
N GLU A 51 21.83 -35.02 -16.96
CA GLU A 51 21.13 -35.24 -18.22
C GLU A 51 19.63 -35.35 -17.90
N GLU A 52 18.85 -34.31 -18.22
CA GLU A 52 17.40 -34.39 -18.29
C GLU A 52 17.02 -35.34 -19.45
N GLU A 53 16.93 -36.64 -19.19
CA GLU A 53 16.20 -37.55 -20.08
C GLU A 53 14.70 -37.54 -19.73
N GLU A 54 13.90 -37.02 -20.66
CA GLU A 54 12.46 -37.24 -20.73
C GLU A 54 12.18 -38.74 -20.89
N ASP A 55 11.53 -39.37 -19.91
CA ASP A 55 11.01 -40.74 -20.07
C ASP A 55 9.51 -40.82 -19.70
N GLU A 56 8.69 -40.82 -20.74
CA GLU A 56 7.31 -41.31 -20.73
C GLU A 56 7.28 -42.83 -20.46
N ASN A 57 6.98 -43.26 -19.24
CA ASN A 57 5.98 -44.31 -18.95
C ASN A 57 6.02 -44.78 -17.48
N GLY A 58 4.82 -44.94 -16.90
CA GLY A 58 4.66 -45.37 -15.51
C GLY A 58 4.97 -46.84 -15.25
N SER A 59 5.78 -47.10 -14.22
CA SER A 59 5.56 -48.13 -13.19
C SER A 59 6.50 -47.90 -11.98
N PRO A 60 6.10 -48.28 -10.75
CA PRO A 60 6.85 -47.93 -9.55
C PRO A 60 8.01 -48.91 -9.33
N VAL A 61 9.25 -48.42 -9.46
CA VAL A 61 10.46 -49.17 -9.09
C VAL A 61 10.90 -48.74 -7.69
N GLU A 62 11.17 -49.74 -6.84
CA GLU A 62 11.62 -49.59 -5.46
C GLU A 62 12.92 -48.79 -5.37
N VAL A 63 12.85 -47.66 -4.65
CA VAL A 63 14.00 -46.80 -4.35
C VAL A 63 14.93 -47.52 -3.34
N PRO A 64 16.23 -47.72 -3.63
CA PRO A 64 17.17 -48.15 -2.62
C PRO A 64 17.40 -46.99 -1.63
N SER A 65 17.14 -47.25 -0.36
CA SER A 65 17.25 -46.28 0.73
C SER A 65 18.69 -45.78 0.92
N SER A 66 19.00 -44.58 0.41
CA SER A 66 20.11 -43.75 0.86
C SER A 66 19.79 -43.12 2.23
N PRO A 67 20.80 -42.78 3.06
CA PRO A 67 20.57 -42.28 4.42
C PRO A 67 19.97 -40.87 4.36
N LYS A 68 18.93 -40.62 5.17
CA LYS A 68 18.21 -39.34 5.28
C LYS A 68 19.18 -38.15 5.32
N GLU A 69 19.17 -37.36 4.25
CA GLU A 69 19.96 -36.12 4.13
C GLU A 69 19.50 -35.10 5.17
N GLU A 70 20.43 -34.59 5.97
CA GLU A 70 20.16 -33.65 7.06
C GLU A 70 20.16 -32.21 6.50
N GLY A 71 19.00 -31.56 6.43
CA GLY A 71 18.84 -30.14 6.07
C GLY A 71 19.16 -29.17 7.22
N TYR A 72 19.23 -27.88 6.94
CA TYR A 72 19.44 -26.84 7.98
C TYR A 72 18.16 -26.59 8.79
N GLU A 73 18.28 -26.56 10.12
CA GLU A 73 17.21 -26.22 11.04
C GLU A 73 17.28 -24.72 11.39
N ILE A 74 16.37 -23.91 10.84
CA ILE A 74 16.42 -22.44 10.96
C ILE A 74 15.62 -21.95 12.16
N VAL A 75 16.27 -21.15 13.00
CA VAL A 75 15.68 -20.50 14.16
C VAL A 75 16.11 -19.04 14.24
N GLY A 76 15.36 -18.19 14.92
CA GLY A 76 15.70 -16.78 14.91
C GLY A 76 14.77 -15.86 15.67
N THR A 77 15.12 -14.58 15.70
CA THR A 77 14.29 -13.51 16.27
C THR A 77 13.37 -12.90 15.22
N LEU A 78 12.32 -12.21 15.68
CA LEU A 78 11.44 -11.39 14.84
C LEU A 78 11.67 -9.92 15.16
N SER A 79 11.74 -9.07 14.13
CA SER A 79 11.91 -7.62 14.25
C SER A 79 10.70 -6.95 14.91
N LYS A 80 9.48 -7.42 14.62
CA LYS A 80 8.24 -6.91 15.24
C LYS A 80 7.60 -7.97 16.14
N PRO A 81 7.31 -7.67 17.42
CA PRO A 81 6.62 -8.60 18.29
C PRO A 81 5.19 -8.83 17.78
N GLY A 82 4.90 -10.05 17.31
CA GLY A 82 3.61 -10.44 16.77
C GLY A 82 3.54 -10.59 15.24
N SER A 83 4.66 -10.48 14.52
CA SER A 83 4.69 -10.87 13.11
C SER A 83 4.41 -12.38 12.96
N THR A 84 3.80 -12.75 11.83
CA THR A 84 3.48 -14.14 11.52
C THR A 84 4.76 -14.95 11.41
N LYS A 85 4.84 -16.06 12.14
CA LYS A 85 5.94 -17.01 12.06
C LYS A 85 6.11 -17.48 10.61
N PRO A 86 7.31 -17.33 10.00
CA PRO A 86 7.56 -17.84 8.65
C PRO A 86 7.41 -19.37 8.59
N SER A 87 6.92 -19.89 7.46
CA SER A 87 6.68 -21.33 7.26
C SER A 87 7.95 -22.17 7.36
N PHE A 88 9.08 -21.61 6.92
CA PHE A 88 10.39 -22.26 6.94
C PHE A 88 11.08 -22.25 8.32
N ALA A 89 10.65 -21.37 9.25
CA ALA A 89 11.27 -21.24 10.55
C ALA A 89 10.79 -22.32 11.52
N GLN A 90 11.70 -23.08 12.12
CA GLN A 90 11.33 -24.12 13.09
C GLN A 90 10.90 -23.51 14.42
N GLU A 91 11.65 -22.51 14.91
CA GLU A 91 11.37 -21.77 16.13
C GLU A 91 11.61 -20.27 15.92
N THR A 92 10.72 -19.44 16.44
CA THR A 92 10.86 -17.98 16.47
C THR A 92 10.86 -17.50 17.91
N TYR A 93 11.74 -16.56 18.22
CA TYR A 93 11.87 -15.98 19.55
C TYR A 93 11.43 -14.52 19.50
N ALA A 94 10.63 -14.10 20.48
CA ALA A 94 10.39 -12.68 20.71
C ALA A 94 11.68 -12.04 21.23
N VAL A 95 11.88 -10.74 20.99
CA VAL A 95 12.99 -9.96 21.56
C VAL A 95 12.94 -10.08 23.09
N SER A 96 13.78 -10.99 23.61
CA SER A 96 13.80 -11.44 24.99
C SER A 96 15.05 -10.90 25.69
N PRO A 97 15.13 -10.88 27.03
CA PRO A 97 16.35 -10.47 27.72
C PRO A 97 17.57 -11.27 27.26
N GLN A 98 18.73 -10.61 27.22
CA GLN A 98 20.01 -11.12 26.73
C GLN A 98 20.38 -12.53 27.24
N ASP A 99 19.99 -12.89 28.47
CA ASP A 99 20.30 -14.20 29.06
C ASP A 99 19.54 -15.36 28.38
N GLU A 100 18.29 -15.15 27.97
CA GLU A 100 17.51 -16.16 27.25
C GLU A 100 18.07 -16.34 25.84
N LEU A 101 18.37 -15.24 25.16
CA LEU A 101 18.96 -15.25 23.82
C LEU A 101 20.30 -16.00 23.78
N LEU A 102 21.17 -15.80 24.78
CA LEU A 102 22.44 -16.52 24.87
C LEU A 102 22.24 -18.03 24.94
N SER A 103 21.24 -18.51 25.68
CA SER A 103 20.94 -19.95 25.77
C SER A 103 20.54 -20.54 24.41
N HIS A 104 19.78 -19.79 23.61
CA HIS A 104 19.40 -20.17 22.25
C HIS A 104 20.60 -20.16 21.30
N LEU A 105 21.46 -19.13 21.37
CA LEU A 105 22.70 -19.06 20.58
C LEU A 105 23.68 -20.20 20.91
N LEU A 106 23.75 -20.61 22.19
CA LEU A 106 24.55 -21.76 22.62
C LEU A 106 24.00 -23.10 22.10
N ALA A 107 22.72 -23.18 21.75
CA ALA A 107 22.14 -24.38 21.14
C ALA A 107 22.37 -24.50 19.61
N CYS A 108 22.78 -23.42 18.93
CA CYS A 108 22.94 -23.38 17.47
C CYS A 108 24.37 -23.68 17.02
N ASP A 109 24.56 -24.34 15.88
CA ASP A 109 25.90 -24.62 15.33
C ASP A 109 26.43 -23.42 14.52
N ILE A 110 25.54 -22.72 13.81
CA ILE A 110 25.83 -21.53 13.01
C ILE A 110 24.99 -20.36 13.53
N VAL A 111 25.60 -19.19 13.64
CA VAL A 111 24.96 -17.94 14.04
C VAL A 111 25.20 -16.89 12.96
N LEU A 112 24.14 -16.47 12.29
CA LEU A 112 24.12 -15.45 11.25
C LEU A 112 23.52 -14.16 11.83
N TYR A 113 24.23 -13.06 11.73
CA TYR A 113 23.72 -11.74 12.09
C TYR A 113 23.80 -10.79 10.90
N ASN A 114 22.65 -10.26 10.49
CA ASN A 114 22.52 -9.20 9.51
C ASN A 114 22.46 -7.83 10.18
N ILE A 115 23.37 -6.93 9.77
CA ILE A 115 23.43 -5.53 10.22
C ILE A 115 23.28 -4.52 9.07
N THR A 116 22.86 -4.98 7.87
CA THR A 116 22.71 -4.10 6.69
C THR A 116 21.41 -3.31 6.69
N GLU A 117 20.34 -3.87 7.25
CA GLU A 117 18.99 -3.27 7.23
C GLU A 117 18.71 -2.39 8.46
N ASP A 118 19.19 -2.79 9.65
CA ASP A 118 18.89 -2.15 10.92
C ASP A 118 20.17 -1.92 11.74
N ALA A 119 20.40 -0.65 12.10
CA ALA A 119 21.57 -0.24 12.87
C ALA A 119 21.50 -0.69 14.34
N ASP A 120 20.31 -0.89 14.91
CA ASP A 120 20.15 -1.32 16.30
C ASP A 120 20.67 -2.75 16.51
N GLN A 121 20.71 -3.55 15.44
CA GLN A 121 21.24 -4.91 15.43
C GLN A 121 22.77 -4.97 15.60
N ILE A 122 23.48 -3.85 15.41
CA ILE A 122 24.94 -3.82 15.55
C ILE A 122 25.35 -4.06 17.02
N GLU A 123 24.66 -3.44 17.97
CA GLU A 123 24.92 -3.64 19.39
C GLU A 123 24.62 -5.08 19.82
N GLU A 124 23.50 -5.64 19.36
CA GLU A 124 23.14 -7.03 19.63
C GLU A 124 24.16 -8.02 19.03
N ALA A 125 24.55 -7.84 17.77
CA ALA A 125 25.51 -8.72 17.09
C ALA A 125 26.90 -8.69 17.77
N THR A 126 27.37 -7.50 18.17
CA THR A 126 28.65 -7.36 18.87
C THR A 126 28.61 -7.95 20.29
N TRP A 127 27.50 -7.79 20.99
CA TRP A 127 27.24 -8.45 22.27
C TRP A 127 27.21 -9.98 22.11
N ALA A 128 26.45 -10.50 21.15
CA ALA A 128 26.27 -11.94 20.91
C ALA A 128 27.60 -12.62 20.59
N ALA A 129 28.40 -12.04 19.70
CA ALA A 129 29.73 -12.55 19.38
C ALA A 129 30.66 -12.55 20.61
N SER A 130 30.59 -11.50 21.43
CA SER A 130 31.41 -11.39 22.65
C SER A 130 30.96 -12.35 23.75
N ALA A 131 29.65 -12.58 23.90
CA ALA A 131 29.08 -13.52 24.85
C ALA A 131 29.41 -14.97 24.47
N LEU A 132 29.28 -15.32 23.19
CA LEU A 132 29.73 -16.61 22.66
C LEU A 132 31.24 -16.80 22.87
N HIS A 133 32.05 -15.76 22.63
CA HIS A 133 33.50 -15.83 22.85
C HIS A 133 33.87 -16.12 24.31
N LYS A 134 33.14 -15.54 25.28
CA LYS A 134 33.35 -15.83 26.72
C LYS A 134 33.05 -17.28 27.08
N GLU A 135 32.11 -17.90 26.38
CA GLU A 135 31.65 -19.27 26.61
C GLU A 135 32.37 -20.32 25.74
N ILE A 136 33.48 -19.98 25.06
CA ILE A 136 34.23 -20.89 24.16
C ILE A 136 34.61 -22.22 24.82
N GLU A 137 34.88 -22.21 26.13
CA GLU A 137 35.24 -23.44 26.86
C GLU A 137 34.07 -24.40 27.01
N ASN A 138 32.84 -23.87 27.05
CA ASN A 138 31.60 -24.61 27.29
C ASN A 138 30.95 -25.11 25.99
N PHE A 139 31.58 -24.88 24.83
CA PHE A 139 31.06 -25.33 23.54
C PHE A 139 31.11 -26.86 23.40
N ALA A 140 29.94 -27.46 23.19
CA ALA A 140 29.81 -28.89 22.89
C ALA A 140 30.29 -29.23 21.46
N ARG A 141 30.13 -28.31 20.52
CA ARG A 141 30.54 -28.43 19.10
C ARG A 141 31.21 -27.13 18.63
N PRO A 142 32.07 -27.17 17.59
CA PRO A 142 32.63 -25.97 16.99
C PRO A 142 31.52 -25.06 16.46
N LYS A 143 31.50 -23.81 16.89
CA LYS A 143 30.51 -22.82 16.46
C LYS A 143 31.06 -21.93 15.37
N LEU A 144 30.17 -21.55 14.47
CA LEU A 144 30.44 -20.61 13.39
C LEU A 144 29.61 -19.34 13.62
N PHE A 145 30.25 -18.17 13.53
CA PHE A 145 29.58 -16.88 13.56
C PHE A 145 29.84 -16.15 12.24
N ILE A 146 28.81 -15.75 11.53
CA ILE A 146 28.92 -14.96 10.30
C ILE A 146 28.18 -13.64 10.49
N LEU A 147 28.90 -12.53 10.31
CA LEU A 147 28.32 -11.20 10.25
C LEU A 147 28.12 -10.81 8.78
N ILE A 148 26.89 -10.48 8.42
CA ILE A 148 26.56 -9.85 7.14
C ILE A 148 26.64 -8.34 7.36
N SER A 149 27.68 -7.74 6.79
CA SER A 149 27.96 -6.31 6.83
C SER A 149 27.79 -5.69 5.44
N THR A 150 27.99 -4.37 5.35
CA THR A 150 27.79 -3.58 4.12
C THR A 150 29.10 -3.06 3.55
N ILE A 151 29.16 -2.92 2.22
CA ILE A 151 30.25 -2.23 1.52
C ILE A 151 30.39 -0.75 1.89
N MET A 152 29.43 -0.15 2.59
CA MET A 152 29.54 1.24 3.08
C MET A 152 30.70 1.44 4.06
N THR A 153 31.29 0.36 4.58
CA THR A 153 32.56 0.41 5.33
C THR A 153 33.78 0.77 4.46
N TRP A 154 33.60 0.88 3.14
CA TRP A 154 34.59 1.28 2.15
C TRP A 154 34.33 2.62 1.48
N ALA A 155 33.17 3.25 1.71
CA ALA A 155 32.68 4.39 0.93
C ALA A 155 33.66 5.57 0.77
N ASN A 156 34.55 5.80 1.75
CA ASN A 156 35.54 6.90 1.72
C ASN A 156 36.98 6.41 1.46
N THR A 157 37.13 5.17 1.01
CA THR A 157 38.44 4.60 0.69
C THR A 157 38.99 5.29 -0.55
N LYS A 158 40.25 5.69 -0.51
CA LYS A 158 40.91 6.25 -1.70
C LYS A 158 41.03 5.14 -2.74
N LEU A 159 40.81 5.47 -4.01
CA LEU A 159 40.99 4.55 -5.13
C LEU A 159 42.35 3.83 -5.04
N PRO A 160 42.42 2.54 -5.39
CA PRO A 160 43.67 1.78 -5.35
C PRO A 160 44.74 2.42 -6.23
N ASP A 161 44.32 2.93 -7.40
CA ASP A 161 45.16 3.68 -8.32
C ASP A 161 44.51 5.06 -8.65
N PRO A 162 45.11 6.18 -8.22
CA PRO A 162 44.62 7.52 -8.55
C PRO A 162 44.87 7.92 -10.02
N GLU A 163 45.72 7.20 -10.75
CA GLU A 163 45.97 7.43 -12.19
C GLU A 163 45.03 6.59 -13.06
N ASN A 164 44.48 5.49 -12.55
CA ASN A 164 43.49 4.65 -13.22
C ASN A 164 42.21 4.45 -12.39
N PRO A 165 41.19 5.30 -12.59
CA PRO A 165 39.93 5.24 -11.84
C PRO A 165 39.07 3.99 -12.12
N GLU A 166 39.44 3.14 -13.07
CA GLU A 166 38.76 1.85 -13.36
C GLU A 166 39.30 0.67 -12.53
N THR A 167 40.26 0.92 -11.64
CA THR A 167 40.84 -0.14 -10.82
C THR A 167 39.90 -0.51 -9.67
N ALA A 168 39.31 -1.70 -9.75
CA ALA A 168 38.39 -2.22 -8.73
C ALA A 168 39.11 -2.59 -7.43
N PHE A 169 38.43 -2.40 -6.29
CA PHE A 169 38.86 -2.91 -4.99
C PHE A 169 38.66 -4.43 -4.90
N THR A 170 39.60 -5.10 -4.25
CA THR A 170 39.55 -6.54 -4.02
C THR A 170 39.47 -6.88 -2.53
N ASP A 171 39.17 -8.14 -2.21
CA ASP A 171 39.17 -8.69 -0.85
C ASP A 171 40.47 -8.41 -0.06
N GLU A 172 41.60 -8.27 -0.74
CA GLU A 172 42.91 -8.05 -0.11
C GLU A 172 43.07 -6.64 0.46
N ASP A 173 42.39 -5.66 -0.13
CA ASP A 173 42.49 -4.23 0.20
C ASP A 173 41.75 -3.87 1.50
N TYR A 174 41.07 -4.84 2.13
CA TYR A 174 40.18 -4.57 3.27
C TYR A 174 40.89 -3.86 4.42
N ARG A 175 42.20 -4.02 4.58
CA ARG A 175 42.95 -3.41 5.70
C ARG A 175 43.11 -1.90 5.60
N THR A 176 43.03 -1.33 4.39
CA THR A 176 43.24 0.11 4.15
C THR A 176 41.93 0.89 4.00
N ARG A 177 40.78 0.20 4.09
CA ARG A 177 39.45 0.79 3.90
C ARG A 177 39.11 1.91 4.87
N LYS A 178 38.25 2.81 4.42
CA LYS A 178 37.65 3.89 5.21
C LYS A 178 36.15 3.92 5.01
N SER A 179 35.42 3.87 6.12
CA SER A 179 33.96 3.89 6.12
C SER A 179 33.39 5.28 5.88
N HIS A 180 32.13 5.30 5.47
CA HIS A 180 31.30 6.49 5.59
C HIS A 180 31.14 6.90 7.08
N PRO A 181 31.02 8.19 7.43
CA PRO A 181 30.88 8.63 8.83
C PRO A 181 29.66 8.01 9.53
N ASN A 182 28.55 7.80 8.81
CA ASN A 182 27.34 7.18 9.34
C ASN A 182 27.44 5.66 9.52
N PHE A 183 28.51 5.03 9.02
CA PHE A 183 28.74 3.58 9.07
C PHE A 183 30.00 3.23 9.90
N MET A 184 30.36 4.10 10.84
CA MET A 184 31.50 3.88 11.75
C MET A 184 31.24 2.71 12.71
N ASP A 185 29.99 2.48 13.10
CA ASP A 185 29.64 1.38 14.00
C ASP A 185 29.74 0.03 13.30
N HIS A 186 29.35 -0.05 12.01
CA HIS A 186 29.55 -1.24 11.17
C HIS A 186 31.02 -1.64 11.11
N ILE A 187 31.93 -0.72 10.77
CA ILE A 187 33.37 -1.06 10.68
C ILE A 187 33.96 -1.43 12.04
N ASN A 188 33.45 -0.86 13.14
CA ASN A 188 33.87 -1.23 14.49
C ASN A 188 33.42 -2.65 14.86
N ALA A 189 32.19 -3.01 14.51
CA ALA A 189 31.66 -4.36 14.69
C ALA A 189 32.46 -5.40 13.88
N GLU A 190 32.73 -5.12 12.60
CA GLU A 190 33.57 -5.98 11.74
C GLU A 190 34.95 -6.24 12.36
N LYS A 191 35.62 -5.18 12.83
CA LYS A 191 36.95 -5.28 13.47
C LYS A 191 36.90 -6.12 14.74
N LEU A 192 35.85 -5.97 15.55
CA LEU A 192 35.66 -6.74 16.77
C LEU A 192 35.51 -8.23 16.45
N ILE A 193 34.65 -8.58 15.50
CA ILE A 193 34.34 -9.97 15.15
C ILE A 193 35.58 -10.67 14.59
N VAL A 194 36.28 -10.03 13.64
CA VAL A 194 37.57 -10.54 13.11
C VAL A 194 38.61 -10.73 14.23
N LYS A 195 38.64 -9.87 15.25
CA LYS A 195 39.53 -10.03 16.40
C LYS A 195 39.15 -11.25 17.24
N LEU A 196 37.86 -11.48 17.50
CA LEU A 196 37.39 -12.61 18.30
C LEU A 196 37.76 -13.96 17.66
N GLY A 197 37.56 -14.11 16.34
CA GLY A 197 37.90 -15.36 15.64
C GLY A 197 39.39 -15.67 15.52
N LYS A 198 40.30 -14.73 15.83
CA LYS A 198 41.74 -15.02 15.89
C LYS A 198 42.15 -15.79 17.15
N THR A 199 41.31 -15.82 18.17
CA THR A 199 41.65 -16.41 19.48
C THR A 199 41.71 -17.94 19.41
N ASN A 200 40.68 -18.61 18.88
CA ASN A 200 40.62 -20.06 18.83
C ASN A 200 39.78 -20.59 17.66
N LYS A 201 40.37 -20.59 16.46
CA LYS A 201 39.69 -20.93 15.20
C LYS A 201 39.03 -22.31 15.20
N ASN A 202 39.59 -23.28 15.92
CA ASN A 202 39.09 -24.66 15.91
C ASN A 202 37.78 -24.84 16.68
N LYS A 203 37.49 -23.96 17.65
CA LYS A 203 36.26 -24.00 18.45
C LYS A 203 35.27 -22.90 18.07
N PHE A 204 35.77 -21.71 17.72
CA PHE A 204 34.95 -20.56 17.36
C PHE A 204 35.53 -19.89 16.13
N SER A 205 34.87 -20.11 15.00
CA SER A 205 35.21 -19.48 13.73
C SER A 205 34.29 -18.28 13.49
N THR A 206 34.86 -17.14 13.13
CA THR A 206 34.11 -15.92 12.83
C THR A 206 34.43 -15.41 11.44
N TYR A 207 33.41 -15.06 10.69
CA TYR A 207 33.52 -14.49 9.35
C TYR A 207 32.73 -13.18 9.25
N VAL A 208 33.21 -12.28 8.41
CA VAL A 208 32.54 -11.05 8.02
C VAL A 208 32.35 -11.13 6.52
N VAL A 209 31.09 -11.09 6.08
CA VAL A 209 30.71 -11.04 4.67
C VAL A 209 30.21 -9.63 4.40
N ALA A 210 30.94 -8.84 3.63
CA ALA A 210 30.55 -7.50 3.23
C ALA A 210 29.76 -7.58 1.91
N SER A 211 28.44 -7.44 1.99
CA SER A 211 27.57 -7.50 0.82
C SER A 211 27.55 -6.17 0.07
N GLY A 212 27.51 -6.24 -1.25
CA GLY A 212 27.02 -5.16 -2.11
C GLY A 212 25.58 -4.76 -1.78
N HIS A 213 25.06 -3.77 -2.49
CA HIS A 213 23.66 -3.38 -2.37
C HIS A 213 22.78 -4.54 -2.83
N GLN A 214 21.92 -4.98 -1.93
CA GLN A 214 21.16 -6.21 -2.12
C GLN A 214 19.89 -5.92 -2.94
N TYR A 215 19.63 -6.75 -3.95
CA TYR A 215 18.43 -6.69 -4.80
C TYR A 215 17.82 -8.10 -5.01
N GLY A 216 16.62 -8.17 -5.58
CA GLY A 216 15.81 -9.39 -5.69
C GLY A 216 14.64 -9.41 -4.71
N ALA A 217 13.64 -10.26 -4.96
CA ALA A 217 12.43 -10.41 -4.13
C ALA A 217 11.74 -9.08 -3.71
N GLU A 218 11.89 -8.55 -2.49
CA GLU A 218 11.16 -7.35 -2.00
C GLU A 218 11.92 -6.01 -2.22
N GLU A 219 13.19 -6.11 -2.60
CA GLU A 219 14.08 -5.09 -3.18
C GLU A 219 14.50 -3.86 -2.36
N GLY A 220 14.87 -4.06 -1.09
CA GLY A 220 15.88 -3.25 -0.36
C GLY A 220 15.97 -1.75 -0.68
N VAL A 221 17.15 -1.31 -1.16
CA VAL A 221 17.46 0.11 -1.45
C VAL A 221 16.81 0.61 -2.75
N PHE A 222 16.63 -0.29 -3.72
CA PHE A 222 16.04 0.05 -5.03
C PHE A 222 14.51 0.12 -5.01
N HIS A 223 13.87 -0.35 -3.94
CA HIS A 223 12.42 -0.36 -3.76
C HIS A 223 11.79 1.00 -4.05
N TYR A 224 12.46 2.09 -3.66
CA TYR A 224 12.01 3.45 -3.94
C TYR A 224 11.74 3.66 -5.45
N PHE A 225 12.67 3.26 -6.31
CA PHE A 225 12.54 3.42 -7.75
C PHE A 225 11.45 2.50 -8.32
N PHE A 226 11.39 1.25 -7.87
CA PHE A 226 10.36 0.31 -8.31
C PHE A 226 8.95 0.77 -7.90
N LYS A 227 8.77 1.25 -6.66
CA LYS A 227 7.50 1.81 -6.17
C LYS A 227 7.07 3.03 -6.99
N MET A 228 7.97 3.97 -7.24
CA MET A 228 7.69 5.14 -8.07
C MET A 228 7.30 4.76 -9.49
N CYS A 229 8.05 3.85 -10.12
CA CYS A 229 7.76 3.35 -11.47
C CYS A 229 6.39 2.66 -11.53
N TRP A 230 6.10 1.82 -10.54
CA TRP A 230 4.86 1.07 -10.45
C TRP A 230 3.62 1.98 -10.32
N LEU A 231 3.70 2.98 -9.44
CA LEU A 231 2.62 3.94 -9.22
C LEU A 231 2.44 4.89 -10.41
N SER A 232 3.48 5.08 -11.23
CA SER A 232 3.49 5.98 -12.39
C SER A 232 3.06 7.43 -12.02
N GLU A 233 3.38 7.86 -10.80
CA GLU A 233 3.04 9.21 -10.29
C GLU A 233 3.79 10.32 -11.02
N THR A 234 5.02 10.02 -11.46
CA THR A 234 5.86 10.98 -12.18
C THR A 234 6.14 10.51 -13.61
N PRO A 235 6.12 11.42 -14.59
CA PRO A 235 6.44 11.08 -15.98
C PRO A 235 7.93 10.76 -16.18
N GLU A 236 8.78 11.15 -15.23
CA GLU A 236 10.23 10.99 -15.27
C GLU A 236 10.70 10.55 -13.87
N ILE A 237 11.64 9.61 -13.82
CA ILE A 237 12.18 9.04 -12.58
C ILE A 237 13.44 9.80 -12.18
N PRO A 238 13.55 10.28 -10.92
CA PRO A 238 14.71 11.05 -10.48
C PRO A 238 15.97 10.18 -10.39
N VAL A 239 17.08 10.66 -10.96
CA VAL A 239 18.44 10.16 -10.74
C VAL A 239 19.20 11.21 -9.95
N PHE A 240 19.83 10.79 -8.86
CA PHE A 240 20.53 11.71 -7.96
C PHE A 240 21.89 12.13 -8.56
N GLU A 241 22.15 13.43 -8.53
CA GLU A 241 23.34 14.06 -9.12
C GLU A 241 23.49 13.73 -10.62
N ASP A 242 24.70 13.34 -11.05
CA ASP A 242 24.99 12.99 -12.44
C ASP A 242 24.67 11.53 -12.76
N GLY A 243 24.45 10.69 -11.73
CA GLY A 243 24.18 9.25 -11.86
C GLY A 243 25.35 8.39 -12.33
N LYS A 244 26.55 8.96 -12.49
CA LYS A 244 27.77 8.28 -12.98
C LYS A 244 28.52 7.48 -11.91
N ASN A 245 27.97 7.40 -10.71
CA ASN A 245 28.57 6.66 -9.62
C ASN A 245 28.32 5.16 -9.79
N PHE A 246 29.36 4.36 -9.53
CA PHE A 246 29.27 2.91 -9.59
C PHE A 246 28.76 2.35 -8.27
N ILE A 247 27.73 1.50 -8.36
CA ILE A 247 27.09 0.89 -7.20
C ILE A 247 27.33 -0.62 -7.27
N PRO A 248 28.17 -1.20 -6.39
CA PRO A 248 28.31 -2.64 -6.32
C PRO A 248 27.02 -3.26 -5.78
N THR A 249 26.52 -4.29 -6.46
CA THR A 249 25.27 -4.97 -6.15
C THR A 249 25.49 -6.46 -5.88
N ILE A 250 24.49 -7.11 -5.31
CA ILE A 250 24.42 -8.57 -5.22
C ILE A 250 22.96 -9.02 -5.11
N HIS A 251 22.59 -10.09 -5.81
CA HIS A 251 21.26 -10.67 -5.68
C HIS A 251 21.12 -11.38 -4.32
N ILE A 252 19.95 -11.31 -3.69
CA ILE A 252 19.76 -11.85 -2.34
C ILE A 252 19.94 -13.37 -2.25
N LEU A 253 19.55 -14.10 -3.30
CA LEU A 253 19.77 -15.55 -3.37
C LEU A 253 21.24 -15.90 -3.59
N ASP A 254 21.98 -15.08 -4.34
CA ASP A 254 23.43 -15.26 -4.52
C ASP A 254 24.16 -14.97 -3.21
N LEU A 255 23.73 -13.96 -2.44
CA LEU A 255 24.23 -13.73 -1.09
C LEU A 255 23.96 -14.93 -0.17
N ALA A 256 22.77 -15.53 -0.23
CA ALA A 256 22.44 -16.74 0.54
C ALA A 256 23.33 -17.92 0.14
N ALA A 257 23.59 -18.11 -1.16
CA ALA A 257 24.51 -19.13 -1.67
C ALA A 257 25.96 -18.90 -1.20
N VAL A 258 26.42 -17.65 -1.15
CA VAL A 258 27.72 -17.28 -0.57
C VAL A 258 27.77 -17.66 0.91
N LEU A 259 26.72 -17.37 1.69
CA LEU A 259 26.66 -17.70 3.12
C LEU A 259 26.69 -19.21 3.37
N GLN A 260 25.97 -19.99 2.54
CA GLN A 260 26.03 -21.45 2.58
C GLN A 260 27.46 -21.95 2.30
N ASN A 261 28.10 -21.45 1.25
CA ASN A 261 29.47 -21.82 0.91
C ASN A 261 30.47 -21.46 2.03
N VAL A 262 30.29 -20.30 2.70
CA VAL A 262 31.11 -19.93 3.86
C VAL A 262 30.89 -20.89 5.03
N ALA A 263 29.64 -21.32 5.26
CA ALA A 263 29.29 -22.27 6.30
C ALA A 263 29.93 -23.65 6.09
N ASP A 264 29.94 -24.11 4.85
CA ASP A 264 30.40 -25.44 4.47
C ASP A 264 31.93 -25.51 4.31
N HIS A 265 32.52 -24.57 3.54
CA HIS A 265 33.96 -24.59 3.22
C HIS A 265 34.85 -24.05 4.35
N ARG A 266 34.31 -23.20 5.24
CA ARG A 266 35.03 -22.55 6.35
C ARG A 266 36.41 -22.01 5.92
N PRO A 267 36.44 -20.99 5.05
CA PRO A 267 37.67 -20.54 4.41
C PRO A 267 38.71 -20.00 5.41
N LYS A 268 39.97 -19.91 4.97
CA LYS A 268 41.05 -19.37 5.81
C LYS A 268 40.93 -17.85 6.02
N VAL A 269 40.37 -17.16 5.04
CA VAL A 269 40.16 -15.71 5.03
C VAL A 269 38.90 -15.39 5.83
N GLN A 270 38.98 -14.46 6.77
CA GLN A 270 37.86 -14.12 7.67
C GLN A 270 36.96 -13.00 7.13
N TYR A 271 37.44 -12.22 6.17
CA TYR A 271 36.72 -11.12 5.56
C TYR A 271 36.49 -11.47 4.10
N ILE A 272 35.23 -11.46 3.66
CA ILE A 272 34.81 -11.89 2.33
C ILE A 272 33.93 -10.79 1.75
N LEU A 273 34.22 -10.36 0.54
CA LEU A 273 33.44 -9.43 -0.24
C LEU A 273 32.42 -10.19 -1.07
N ALA A 274 31.14 -9.86 -0.94
CA ALA A 274 30.05 -10.47 -1.67
C ALA A 274 29.41 -9.46 -2.61
N VAL A 275 29.91 -9.42 -3.85
CA VAL A 275 29.45 -8.56 -4.94
C VAL A 275 29.31 -9.41 -6.21
N ASP A 276 28.37 -9.05 -7.07
CA ASP A 276 28.24 -9.62 -8.41
C ASP A 276 29.38 -9.13 -9.34
N SER A 277 29.43 -9.66 -10.57
CA SER A 277 30.45 -9.26 -11.55
C SER A 277 30.08 -7.97 -12.30
N SER A 278 28.95 -7.35 -11.93
CA SER A 278 28.37 -6.24 -12.68
C SER A 278 29.07 -4.92 -12.36
N ARG A 279 29.10 -4.01 -13.35
CA ARG A 279 29.75 -2.70 -13.24
C ARG A 279 28.81 -1.64 -13.76
N HIS A 280 27.69 -1.48 -13.08
CA HIS A 280 26.64 -0.56 -13.50
C HIS A 280 26.68 0.75 -12.73
N THR A 281 26.36 1.83 -13.45
CA THR A 281 26.16 3.14 -12.84
C THR A 281 24.74 3.27 -12.28
N LEU A 282 24.52 4.20 -11.34
CA LEU A 282 23.18 4.49 -10.84
C LEU A 282 22.22 4.88 -11.97
N GLU A 283 22.70 5.67 -12.95
CA GLU A 283 21.91 6.07 -14.11
C GLU A 283 21.45 4.86 -14.93
N GLU A 284 22.33 3.91 -15.21
CA GLU A 284 22.01 2.69 -15.96
C GLU A 284 21.00 1.82 -15.21
N LEU A 285 21.19 1.61 -13.90
CA LEU A 285 20.27 0.83 -13.07
C LEU A 285 18.88 1.46 -13.06
N VAL A 286 18.78 2.76 -12.80
CA VAL A 286 17.49 3.47 -12.77
C VAL A 286 16.84 3.52 -14.15
N LYS A 287 17.62 3.68 -15.23
CA LYS A 287 17.11 3.64 -16.61
C LYS A 287 16.55 2.26 -16.95
N CYS A 288 17.23 1.19 -16.55
CA CYS A 288 16.76 -0.18 -16.72
C CYS A 288 15.42 -0.41 -15.99
N ILE A 289 15.34 -0.06 -14.70
CA ILE A 289 14.10 -0.17 -13.91
C ILE A 289 12.97 0.66 -14.55
N SER A 290 13.27 1.90 -14.95
CA SER A 290 12.28 2.80 -15.57
C SER A 290 11.76 2.26 -16.90
N LYS A 291 12.59 1.61 -17.73
CA LYS A 291 12.16 1.00 -18.99
C LYS A 291 11.27 -0.22 -18.80
N ASN A 292 11.54 -1.03 -17.78
CA ASN A 292 10.85 -2.32 -17.59
C ASN A 292 9.60 -2.22 -16.71
N VAL A 293 9.58 -1.29 -15.75
CA VAL A 293 8.48 -1.11 -14.80
C VAL A 293 7.79 0.24 -14.98
N GLY A 294 8.48 1.26 -15.46
CA GLY A 294 8.04 2.65 -15.40
C GLY A 294 7.80 3.32 -16.76
N PRO A 295 7.87 4.67 -16.80
CA PRO A 295 7.65 5.46 -18.02
C PRO A 295 8.83 5.47 -19.00
N GLY A 296 9.96 4.84 -18.66
CA GLY A 296 11.17 4.77 -19.48
C GLY A 296 12.04 6.04 -19.50
N LYS A 297 11.61 7.11 -18.82
CA LYS A 297 12.31 8.41 -18.78
C LYS A 297 12.92 8.66 -17.41
N ILE A 298 14.07 9.34 -17.42
CA ILE A 298 14.83 9.70 -16.22
C ILE A 298 15.11 11.21 -16.21
N MET A 299 15.20 11.80 -15.02
CA MET A 299 15.53 13.20 -14.81
C MET A 299 16.63 13.32 -13.76
N LYS A 300 17.68 14.08 -14.05
CA LYS A 300 18.76 14.35 -13.09
C LYS A 300 18.32 15.41 -12.09
N ILE A 301 18.46 15.10 -10.80
CA ILE A 301 18.11 16.03 -9.72
C ILE A 301 19.29 16.26 -8.78
N PRO A 302 19.47 17.49 -8.27
CA PRO A 302 20.54 17.78 -7.33
C PRO A 302 20.27 17.08 -5.99
N LYS A 303 21.35 16.74 -5.27
CA LYS A 303 21.29 16.01 -4.00
C LYS A 303 20.38 16.65 -2.95
N GLU A 304 20.25 17.98 -2.94
CA GLU A 304 19.43 18.70 -1.97
C GLU A 304 17.95 18.33 -2.09
N ASN A 305 17.50 18.00 -3.30
CA ASN A 305 16.13 17.60 -3.56
C ASN A 305 15.88 16.13 -3.16
N ALA A 306 16.93 15.30 -3.08
CA ALA A 306 16.82 13.92 -2.64
C ALA A 306 16.31 13.83 -1.19
N PHE A 307 16.74 14.77 -0.33
CA PHE A 307 16.33 14.85 1.07
C PHE A 307 14.86 15.28 1.28
N LEU A 308 14.18 15.75 0.23
CA LEU A 308 12.76 16.10 0.31
C LEU A 308 11.85 14.86 0.19
N SER A 309 12.39 13.74 -0.28
CA SER A 309 11.64 12.49 -0.39
C SER A 309 11.48 11.84 0.99
N LYS A 310 10.23 11.61 1.42
CA LYS A 310 9.94 10.94 2.70
C LYS A 310 10.18 9.43 2.67
N ASP A 311 10.18 8.85 1.47
CA ASP A 311 10.34 7.40 1.26
C ASP A 311 11.81 6.93 1.31
N LEU A 312 12.79 7.84 1.32
CA LEU A 312 14.21 7.53 1.43
C LEU A 312 14.77 7.93 2.80
N THR A 313 15.36 6.96 3.49
CA THR A 313 16.13 7.23 4.71
C THR A 313 17.49 7.84 4.37
N GLN A 314 18.11 8.52 5.33
CA GLN A 314 19.48 9.03 5.15
C GLN A 314 20.47 7.90 4.80
N MET A 315 20.29 6.71 5.40
CA MET A 315 21.09 5.53 5.11
C MET A 315 20.94 5.10 3.63
N HIS A 316 19.72 5.11 3.09
CA HIS A 316 19.46 4.78 1.68
C HIS A 316 20.10 5.80 0.72
N LEU A 317 20.04 7.09 1.05
CA LEU A 317 20.69 8.13 0.24
C LEU A 317 22.21 7.98 0.23
N ASP A 318 22.83 7.76 1.39
CA ASP A 318 24.28 7.52 1.47
C ASP A 318 24.70 6.31 0.63
N MET A 319 23.88 5.25 0.64
CA MET A 319 24.07 4.03 -0.15
C MET A 319 23.97 4.30 -1.66
N LEU A 320 22.98 5.08 -2.11
CA LEU A 320 22.79 5.41 -3.53
C LEU A 320 23.84 6.37 -4.09
N LEU A 321 24.48 7.18 -3.23
CA LEU A 321 25.53 8.12 -3.62
C LEU A 321 26.94 7.51 -3.57
N VAL A 322 27.05 6.22 -3.25
CA VAL A 322 28.33 5.53 -3.20
C VAL A 322 28.95 5.47 -4.60
N ASN A 323 30.27 5.62 -4.69
CA ASN A 323 31.02 5.40 -5.92
C ASN A 323 32.16 4.41 -5.64
N LEU A 324 31.88 3.13 -5.79
CA LEU A 324 32.83 2.04 -5.54
C LEU A 324 32.80 1.07 -6.72
N GLN A 325 33.98 0.70 -7.20
CA GLN A 325 34.15 -0.44 -8.10
C GLN A 325 34.79 -1.56 -7.31
N MET A 326 34.16 -2.73 -7.31
CA MET A 326 34.56 -3.87 -6.47
C MET A 326 34.50 -5.14 -7.29
N GLU A 327 35.44 -6.04 -7.05
CA GLU A 327 35.45 -7.37 -7.67
C GLU A 327 35.90 -8.40 -6.64
N SER A 328 35.14 -9.49 -6.52
CA SER A 328 35.54 -10.61 -5.66
C SER A 328 36.11 -11.76 -6.49
N ASN A 329 37.43 -11.79 -6.61
CA ASN A 329 38.15 -12.93 -7.18
C ASN A 329 38.03 -14.17 -6.28
N PHE A 330 37.92 -13.96 -4.97
CA PHE A 330 37.88 -15.04 -4.00
C PHE A 330 36.66 -15.95 -4.18
N LEU A 331 35.48 -15.37 -4.43
CA LEU A 331 34.25 -16.13 -4.65
C LEU A 331 34.34 -17.03 -5.89
N LYS A 332 34.81 -16.46 -7.01
CA LYS A 332 34.94 -17.16 -8.30
C LYS A 332 35.92 -18.33 -8.24
N GLU A 333 37.02 -18.18 -7.50
CA GLU A 333 38.07 -19.19 -7.44
C GLU A 333 37.81 -20.28 -6.39
N THR A 334 37.11 -19.95 -5.30
CA THR A 334 37.04 -20.81 -4.11
C THR A 334 35.70 -21.51 -3.94
N PHE A 335 34.59 -20.89 -4.36
CA PHE A 335 33.25 -21.38 -4.08
C PHE A 335 32.57 -21.95 -5.33
N ASN A 336 31.70 -22.94 -5.11
CA ASN A 336 30.86 -23.51 -6.15
C ASN A 336 29.46 -22.90 -5.98
N ILE A 337 29.25 -21.73 -6.57
CA ILE A 337 27.99 -20.97 -6.46
C ILE A 337 27.18 -21.20 -7.74
N LYS A 338 25.93 -21.65 -7.57
CA LYS A 338 24.93 -21.61 -8.64
C LYS A 338 24.37 -20.19 -8.69
N TRP A 339 24.98 -19.34 -9.51
CA TRP A 339 24.60 -17.93 -9.63
C TRP A 339 23.22 -17.78 -10.28
N VAL A 340 22.39 -16.95 -9.67
CA VAL A 340 21.11 -16.50 -10.23
C VAL A 340 21.33 -15.26 -11.10
N ALA A 341 22.14 -14.31 -10.63
CA ALA A 341 22.40 -13.05 -11.34
C ALA A 341 23.87 -12.62 -11.27
N GLU A 342 24.77 -13.46 -11.81
CA GLU A 342 26.22 -13.14 -11.88
C GLU A 342 26.50 -11.85 -12.69
N ALA A 343 25.72 -11.65 -13.76
CA ALA A 343 25.85 -10.50 -14.66
C ALA A 343 25.20 -9.22 -14.11
N GLY A 344 24.50 -9.29 -12.98
CA GLY A 344 23.89 -8.14 -12.31
C GLY A 344 22.40 -7.92 -12.62
N LEU A 345 21.89 -6.80 -12.11
CA LEU A 345 20.47 -6.45 -12.19
C LEU A 345 19.98 -6.22 -13.63
N ILE A 346 20.81 -5.63 -14.50
CA ILE A 346 20.37 -5.17 -15.82
C ILE A 346 20.05 -6.35 -16.74
N GLU A 347 20.92 -7.36 -16.78
CA GLU A 347 20.73 -8.55 -17.62
C GLU A 347 19.61 -9.45 -17.09
N ASN A 348 19.39 -9.48 -15.76
CA ASN A 348 18.40 -10.33 -15.10
C ASN A 348 17.10 -9.60 -14.72
N ILE A 349 16.86 -8.40 -15.27
CA ILE A 349 15.75 -7.53 -14.84
C ILE A 349 14.37 -8.17 -14.99
N GLU A 350 14.13 -9.01 -16.01
CA GLU A 350 12.82 -9.65 -16.23
C GLU A 350 12.46 -10.60 -15.09
N GLN A 351 13.44 -11.40 -14.64
CA GLN A 351 13.27 -12.29 -13.51
C GLN A 351 13.06 -11.48 -12.23
N VAL A 352 13.87 -10.46 -12.00
CA VAL A 352 13.81 -9.60 -10.81
C VAL A 352 12.45 -8.90 -10.71
N VAL A 353 11.92 -8.35 -11.80
CA VAL A 353 10.58 -7.75 -11.85
C VAL A 353 9.47 -8.78 -11.54
N LYS A 354 9.64 -10.03 -11.97
CA LYS A 354 8.69 -11.10 -11.64
C LYS A 354 8.73 -11.44 -10.15
N GLU A 355 9.92 -11.62 -9.59
CA GLU A 355 10.11 -11.86 -8.15
C GLU A 355 9.54 -10.70 -7.31
N TYR A 356 9.72 -9.46 -7.77
CA TYR A 356 9.15 -8.27 -7.14
C TYR A 356 7.63 -8.27 -7.10
N LYS A 357 7.00 -8.68 -8.20
CA LYS A 357 5.53 -8.79 -8.27
C LYS A 357 5.02 -9.89 -7.35
N GLU A 358 5.67 -11.04 -7.33
CA GLU A 358 5.26 -12.20 -6.53
C GLU A 358 5.46 -11.94 -5.03
N SER A 359 6.61 -11.42 -4.62
CA SER A 359 6.95 -11.19 -3.22
C SER A 359 6.02 -10.19 -2.52
N ARG A 360 5.57 -9.17 -3.26
CA ARG A 360 4.66 -8.13 -2.75
C ARG A 360 3.20 -8.36 -3.08
N GLY A 361 2.88 -9.44 -3.79
CA GLY A 361 1.52 -9.74 -4.24
C GLY A 361 0.96 -8.65 -5.16
N LEU A 362 1.81 -8.04 -5.99
CA LEU A 362 1.44 -7.00 -6.95
C LEU A 362 0.93 -7.64 -8.24
N LEU A 363 -0.38 -7.82 -8.32
CA LEU A 363 -1.04 -8.46 -9.45
C LEU A 363 -1.98 -7.45 -10.14
N PRO A 364 -1.82 -7.23 -11.46
CA PRO A 364 -2.66 -6.29 -12.18
C PRO A 364 -4.10 -6.80 -12.26
N LEU A 365 -5.03 -6.03 -11.71
CA LEU A 365 -6.46 -6.38 -11.74
C LEU A 365 -7.12 -5.85 -13.01
N LYS A 366 -7.60 -6.75 -13.85
CA LYS A 366 -8.18 -6.43 -15.16
C LYS A 366 -9.67 -6.78 -15.17
N VAL A 367 -10.51 -5.75 -15.26
CA VAL A 367 -11.97 -5.89 -15.17
C VAL A 367 -12.61 -5.39 -16.44
N TYR A 368 -13.58 -6.16 -16.96
CA TYR A 368 -14.45 -5.73 -18.05
C TYR A 368 -15.90 -5.65 -17.57
N ILE A 369 -16.53 -4.50 -17.80
CA ILE A 369 -17.93 -4.25 -17.42
C ILE A 369 -18.78 -4.15 -18.69
N HIS A 370 -19.70 -5.11 -18.82
CA HIS A 370 -20.71 -5.17 -19.85
C HIS A 370 -22.08 -4.75 -19.30
N GLY A 371 -22.95 -4.23 -20.16
CA GLY A 371 -24.33 -3.93 -19.80
C GLY A 371 -24.97 -2.86 -20.69
N PRO A 372 -26.29 -2.62 -20.57
CA PRO A 372 -27.00 -1.66 -21.40
C PRO A 372 -26.60 -0.20 -21.08
N PRO A 373 -26.84 0.75 -21.99
CA PRO A 373 -26.63 2.17 -21.69
C PRO A 373 -27.55 2.61 -20.55
N GLY A 374 -27.07 3.52 -19.68
CA GLY A 374 -27.88 4.09 -18.58
C GLY A 374 -27.96 3.27 -17.28
N VAL A 375 -27.37 2.07 -17.24
CA VAL A 375 -27.36 1.23 -16.01
C VAL A 375 -26.39 1.73 -14.92
N GLY A 376 -25.49 2.65 -15.27
CA GLY A 376 -24.48 3.21 -14.36
C GLY A 376 -23.14 2.47 -14.40
N LYS A 377 -22.78 1.84 -15.54
CA LYS A 377 -21.47 1.21 -15.76
C LYS A 377 -20.31 2.16 -15.43
N SER A 378 -20.35 3.38 -15.95
CA SER A 378 -19.29 4.37 -15.76
C SER A 378 -19.13 4.77 -14.30
N THR A 379 -20.23 4.88 -13.55
CA THR A 379 -20.19 5.15 -12.09
C THR A 379 -19.55 3.99 -11.33
N ILE A 380 -19.90 2.75 -11.66
CA ILE A 380 -19.29 1.55 -11.05
C ILE A 380 -17.81 1.45 -11.41
N ALA A 381 -17.45 1.70 -12.68
CA ALA A 381 -16.08 1.69 -13.16
C ALA A 381 -15.22 2.73 -12.43
N GLU A 382 -15.72 3.97 -12.29
CA GLU A 382 -15.03 5.04 -11.57
C GLU A 382 -14.82 4.72 -10.09
N GLU A 383 -15.81 4.12 -9.43
CA GLU A 383 -15.70 3.73 -8.02
C GLU A 383 -14.72 2.56 -7.82
N LEU A 384 -14.73 1.57 -8.70
CA LEU A 384 -13.76 0.47 -8.70
C LEU A 384 -12.34 0.97 -8.97
N CYS A 385 -12.18 1.89 -9.93
CA CYS A 385 -10.89 2.50 -10.22
C CYS A 385 -10.33 3.26 -9.01
N LYS A 386 -11.16 3.96 -8.23
CA LYS A 386 -10.72 4.61 -6.99
C LYS A 386 -10.35 3.61 -5.90
N HIS A 387 -11.16 2.57 -5.71
CA HIS A 387 -10.94 1.58 -4.65
C HIS A 387 -9.67 0.76 -4.87
N TYR A 388 -9.42 0.33 -6.11
CA TYR A 388 -8.30 -0.53 -6.47
C TYR A 388 -7.10 0.22 -7.08
N LYS A 389 -7.20 1.54 -7.26
CA LYS A 389 -6.21 2.38 -7.98
C LYS A 389 -5.92 1.82 -9.39
N LEU A 390 -6.98 1.62 -10.18
CA LEU A 390 -6.89 1.11 -11.55
C LEU A 390 -7.05 2.22 -12.58
N HIS A 391 -6.59 1.97 -13.80
CA HIS A 391 -6.83 2.89 -14.91
C HIS A 391 -8.21 2.68 -15.52
N TYR A 392 -9.00 3.75 -15.53
CA TYR A 392 -10.28 3.75 -16.22
C TYR A 392 -10.06 3.98 -17.72
N ILE A 393 -10.43 3.01 -18.55
CA ILE A 393 -10.24 3.07 -20.00
C ILE A 393 -11.56 3.47 -20.66
N LYS A 394 -11.70 4.78 -20.92
CA LYS A 394 -12.73 5.37 -21.79
C LYS A 394 -12.15 5.57 -23.18
N ILE A 395 -12.85 5.10 -24.23
CA ILE A 395 -12.37 5.18 -25.62
C ILE A 395 -12.01 6.63 -26.00
N ASP A 396 -12.88 7.59 -25.69
CA ASP A 396 -12.69 9.01 -26.03
C ASP A 396 -11.44 9.60 -25.36
N ASP A 397 -11.16 9.21 -24.11
CA ASP A 397 -9.98 9.64 -23.36
C ASP A 397 -8.71 9.01 -23.94
N VAL A 398 -8.73 7.71 -24.28
CA VAL A 398 -7.58 7.03 -24.89
C VAL A 398 -7.21 7.66 -26.23
N ILE A 399 -8.21 7.99 -27.05
CA ILE A 399 -7.96 8.64 -28.34
C ILE A 399 -7.35 10.02 -28.14
N SER A 400 -7.91 10.81 -27.22
CA SER A 400 -7.42 12.16 -26.90
C SER A 400 -5.99 12.13 -26.35
N GLU A 401 -5.70 11.17 -25.47
CA GLU A 401 -4.36 10.95 -24.91
C GLU A 401 -3.35 10.54 -25.98
N LYS A 402 -3.72 9.62 -26.90
CA LYS A 402 -2.86 9.22 -28.01
C LYS A 402 -2.53 10.41 -28.91
N ILE A 403 -3.52 11.25 -29.24
CA ILE A 403 -3.33 12.48 -30.03
C ILE A 403 -2.38 13.43 -29.29
N ALA A 404 -2.60 13.68 -28.01
CA ALA A 404 -1.75 14.57 -27.21
C ALA A 404 -0.31 14.06 -27.09
N ASN A 405 -0.12 12.73 -26.99
CA ASN A 405 1.20 12.12 -26.94
C ASN A 405 1.95 12.25 -28.28
N LEU A 406 1.26 12.00 -29.40
CA LEU A 406 1.81 12.21 -30.74
C LEU A 406 2.15 13.69 -30.97
N GLU A 407 1.29 14.62 -30.56
CA GLU A 407 1.58 16.07 -30.63
C GLU A 407 2.81 16.47 -29.81
N LYS A 408 2.99 15.90 -28.61
CA LYS A 408 4.18 16.13 -27.78
C LYS A 408 5.44 15.57 -28.43
N MET A 409 5.37 14.40 -29.07
CA MET A 409 6.52 13.80 -29.77
C MET A 409 6.95 14.69 -30.94
N VAL A 410 5.99 15.19 -31.73
CA VAL A 410 6.26 16.10 -32.85
C VAL A 410 6.80 17.45 -32.36
N ALA A 411 6.28 17.99 -31.25
CA ALA A 411 6.75 19.26 -30.71
C ALA A 411 8.19 19.17 -30.14
N LYS A 412 8.53 18.08 -29.42
CA LYS A 412 9.88 17.89 -28.87
C LYS A 412 10.95 17.74 -29.95
N GLY A 413 10.63 17.08 -31.06
CA GLY A 413 11.54 16.93 -32.20
C GLY A 413 11.88 18.25 -32.93
N GLN A 414 11.09 19.31 -32.75
CA GLN A 414 11.37 20.62 -33.36
C GLN A 414 12.32 21.50 -32.52
N ASP A 415 12.45 21.21 -31.22
CA ASP A 415 13.25 22.01 -30.27
C ASP A 415 14.65 21.41 -29.98
N SER A 416 14.92 20.16 -30.34
CA SER A 416 16.18 19.44 -30.06
C SER A 416 17.21 19.52 -31.20
N VAL A 417 17.56 20.72 -31.67
CA VAL A 417 18.67 20.94 -32.64
C VAL A 417 20.03 21.14 -31.93
N GLY A 418 20.18 20.68 -30.69
CA GLY A 418 21.46 20.82 -29.99
C GLY A 418 21.57 19.94 -28.76
N GLU A 419 22.57 19.06 -28.78
CA GLU A 419 23.15 18.31 -27.66
C GLU A 419 22.52 16.96 -27.27
N GLU A 420 22.40 15.99 -28.18
CA GLU A 420 22.55 14.56 -27.85
C GLU A 420 23.35 13.84 -28.97
N GLY A 421 24.00 12.72 -28.64
CA GLY A 421 25.08 12.09 -29.43
C GLY A 421 24.67 11.55 -30.82
N GLU A 422 25.64 11.41 -31.72
CA GLU A 422 25.46 11.17 -33.17
C GLU A 422 24.68 9.88 -33.54
N ASP A 423 24.57 8.89 -32.64
CA ASP A 423 23.87 7.62 -32.93
C ASP A 423 22.35 7.64 -32.55
N ASP A 424 21.91 8.53 -31.65
CA ASP A 424 20.50 8.61 -31.20
C ASP A 424 19.63 9.53 -32.10
N VAL A 425 20.26 10.33 -32.98
CA VAL A 425 19.55 11.33 -33.81
C VAL A 425 18.81 10.67 -34.97
N GLU A 426 19.37 9.63 -35.59
CA GLU A 426 18.77 8.97 -36.75
C GLU A 426 17.50 8.17 -36.38
N GLU A 427 17.49 7.46 -35.24
CA GLU A 427 16.30 6.73 -34.76
C GLU A 427 15.19 7.67 -34.26
N GLN A 428 15.55 8.84 -33.72
CA GLN A 428 14.57 9.84 -33.27
C GLN A 428 13.87 10.51 -34.45
N ASP A 429 14.60 10.87 -35.51
CA ASP A 429 14.03 11.52 -36.71
C ASP A 429 13.04 10.61 -37.46
N GLU A 430 13.35 9.30 -37.57
CA GLU A 430 12.42 8.32 -38.16
C GLU A 430 11.15 8.15 -37.32
N ASN A 431 11.29 8.07 -35.99
CA ASN A 431 10.14 7.95 -35.08
C ASN A 431 9.23 9.19 -35.10
N ILE A 432 9.80 10.39 -35.27
CA ILE A 432 9.03 11.65 -35.39
C ILE A 432 8.23 11.68 -36.69
N ALA A 433 8.84 11.27 -37.81
CA ALA A 433 8.16 11.22 -39.10
C ALA A 433 6.97 10.24 -39.08
N VAL A 434 7.17 9.05 -38.49
CA VAL A 434 6.10 8.05 -38.30
C VAL A 434 5.01 8.58 -37.36
N ALA A 435 5.38 9.22 -36.25
CA ALA A 435 4.41 9.81 -35.33
C ALA A 435 3.57 10.92 -35.98
N GLN A 436 4.17 11.71 -36.87
CA GLN A 436 3.49 12.77 -37.60
C GLN A 436 2.52 12.22 -38.65
N GLU A 437 2.91 11.19 -39.42
CA GLU A 437 2.05 10.52 -40.38
C GLU A 437 0.83 9.87 -39.70
N LEU A 438 1.05 9.16 -38.59
CA LEU A 438 -0.04 8.57 -37.80
C LEU A 438 -0.98 9.62 -37.19
N LEU A 439 -0.45 10.76 -36.75
CA LEU A 439 -1.25 11.87 -36.23
C LEU A 439 -2.16 12.46 -37.31
N ASP A 440 -1.61 12.67 -38.50
CA ASP A 440 -2.34 13.20 -39.63
C ASP A 440 -3.42 12.22 -40.09
N GLU A 441 -3.12 10.92 -40.17
CA GLU A 441 -4.09 9.87 -40.49
C GLU A 441 -5.27 9.83 -39.50
N ILE A 442 -4.99 9.87 -38.19
CA ILE A 442 -6.02 9.88 -37.15
C ILE A 442 -6.89 11.14 -37.26
N LYS A 443 -6.28 12.32 -37.46
CA LYS A 443 -6.99 13.60 -37.61
C LYS A 443 -7.82 13.65 -38.89
N GLU A 444 -7.34 13.10 -40.00
CA GLU A 444 -8.10 12.98 -41.25
C GLU A 444 -9.31 12.06 -41.11
N LYS A 445 -9.12 10.86 -40.53
CA LYS A 445 -10.21 9.91 -40.26
C LYS A 445 -11.27 10.50 -39.34
N MET A 446 -10.88 11.26 -38.33
CA MET A 446 -11.82 12.01 -37.48
C MET A 446 -12.61 13.07 -38.27
N LYS A 447 -11.96 13.84 -39.14
CA LYS A 447 -12.65 14.86 -39.97
C LYS A 447 -13.66 14.23 -40.91
N LEU A 448 -13.33 13.09 -41.52
CA LEU A 448 -14.19 12.36 -42.45
C LEU A 448 -15.46 11.81 -41.77
N ASN A 449 -15.35 11.39 -40.51
CA ASN A 449 -16.42 10.71 -39.78
C ASN A 449 -17.11 11.59 -38.73
N LYS A 450 -17.17 12.92 -38.93
CA LYS A 450 -17.80 13.89 -38.01
C LYS A 450 -17.27 13.79 -36.57
N GLY A 451 -15.98 13.55 -36.39
CA GLY A 451 -15.30 13.49 -35.10
C GLY A 451 -15.23 12.10 -34.46
N ARG A 452 -15.58 11.02 -35.16
CA ARG A 452 -15.48 9.64 -34.64
C ARG A 452 -14.52 8.79 -35.45
N LEU A 453 -13.66 8.02 -34.77
CA LEU A 453 -12.85 7.02 -35.46
C LEU A 453 -13.70 5.79 -35.80
N ASP A 454 -13.34 5.11 -36.89
CA ASP A 454 -13.93 3.83 -37.27
C ASP A 454 -13.40 2.71 -36.35
N ASN A 455 -14.22 1.66 -36.17
CA ASN A 455 -13.93 0.55 -35.26
C ASN A 455 -12.57 -0.13 -35.55
N GLN A 456 -12.13 -0.16 -36.80
CA GLN A 456 -10.84 -0.74 -37.21
C GLN A 456 -9.64 0.11 -36.77
N SER A 457 -9.78 1.43 -36.67
CA SER A 457 -8.71 2.32 -36.18
C SER A 457 -8.69 2.40 -34.64
N ILE A 458 -9.81 2.14 -33.97
CA ILE A 458 -9.90 2.18 -32.49
C ILE A 458 -9.18 0.99 -31.85
N ILE A 459 -9.30 -0.21 -32.41
CA ILE A 459 -8.75 -1.44 -31.81
C ILE A 459 -7.23 -1.35 -31.61
N PRO A 460 -6.41 -0.93 -32.60
CA PRO A 460 -4.97 -0.76 -32.41
C PRO A 460 -4.62 0.27 -31.31
N ILE A 461 -5.37 1.38 -31.23
CA ILE A 461 -5.14 2.44 -30.24
C ILE A 461 -5.44 1.92 -28.82
N VAL A 462 -6.56 1.22 -28.64
CA VAL A 462 -6.93 0.62 -27.35
C VAL A 462 -5.96 -0.50 -26.99
N LYS A 463 -5.54 -1.32 -27.95
CA LYS A 463 -4.55 -2.39 -27.75
C LYS A 463 -3.20 -1.84 -27.27
N ASP A 464 -2.74 -0.74 -27.87
CA ASP A 464 -1.53 -0.04 -27.44
C ASP A 464 -1.66 0.51 -26.01
N LYS A 465 -2.81 1.10 -25.67
CA LYS A 465 -3.10 1.54 -24.30
C LYS A 465 -3.10 0.37 -23.30
N LEU A 466 -3.72 -0.75 -23.63
CA LEU A 466 -3.73 -1.95 -22.77
C LEU A 466 -2.33 -2.54 -22.59
N LYS A 467 -1.44 -2.37 -23.59
CA LYS A 467 -0.02 -2.77 -23.50
C LYS A 467 0.88 -1.76 -22.78
N SER A 468 0.37 -0.58 -22.43
CA SER A 468 1.12 0.42 -21.68
C SER A 468 1.49 -0.06 -20.26
N MET A 469 2.61 0.41 -19.72
CA MET A 469 3.08 0.02 -18.38
C MET A 469 2.07 0.27 -17.25
N PRO A 470 1.35 1.41 -17.21
CA PRO A 470 0.36 1.63 -16.16
C PRO A 470 -0.74 0.54 -16.15
N CYS A 471 -1.23 0.15 -17.33
CA CYS A 471 -2.25 -0.91 -17.46
C CYS A 471 -1.68 -2.32 -17.19
N LYS A 472 -0.38 -2.56 -17.47
CA LYS A 472 0.30 -3.82 -17.16
C LYS A 472 0.63 -3.98 -15.67
N ASN A 473 0.89 -2.88 -14.97
CA ASN A 473 1.25 -2.88 -13.56
C ASN A 473 0.02 -2.88 -12.67
N GLN A 474 -0.82 -1.86 -12.78
CA GLN A 474 -1.98 -1.69 -11.89
C GLN A 474 -3.19 -2.49 -12.38
N GLY A 475 -3.31 -2.66 -13.70
CA GLY A 475 -4.51 -3.19 -14.33
C GLY A 475 -5.42 -2.08 -14.84
N TYR A 476 -6.65 -2.45 -15.21
CA TYR A 476 -7.57 -1.54 -15.87
C TYR A 476 -9.04 -1.94 -15.68
N VAL A 477 -9.94 -0.98 -15.90
CA VAL A 477 -11.37 -1.22 -16.04
C VAL A 477 -11.82 -0.78 -17.44
N LEU A 478 -12.30 -1.74 -18.24
CA LEU A 478 -12.92 -1.49 -19.54
C LEU A 478 -14.44 -1.31 -19.37
N ASP A 479 -14.97 -0.18 -19.86
CA ASP A 479 -16.40 0.12 -19.84
C ASP A 479 -17.00 -0.04 -21.24
N GLY A 480 -17.76 -1.11 -21.43
CA GLY A 480 -18.61 -1.31 -22.61
C GLY A 480 -17.90 -1.68 -23.92
N PHE A 481 -16.57 -1.52 -24.02
CA PHE A 481 -15.79 -1.90 -25.21
C PHE A 481 -14.82 -3.03 -24.90
N PRO A 482 -14.74 -4.08 -25.74
CA PRO A 482 -15.40 -4.29 -27.04
C PRO A 482 -16.92 -4.56 -26.93
N GLU A 483 -17.68 -4.24 -27.98
CA GLU A 483 -19.15 -4.41 -28.05
C GLU A 483 -19.59 -5.65 -28.85
N THR A 484 -18.71 -6.22 -29.66
CA THR A 484 -19.01 -7.40 -30.49
C THR A 484 -17.94 -8.48 -30.38
N TYR A 485 -18.33 -9.74 -30.61
CA TYR A 485 -17.43 -10.89 -30.62
C TYR A 485 -16.18 -10.64 -31.49
N LYS A 486 -16.37 -10.11 -32.72
CA LYS A 486 -15.28 -9.83 -33.66
C LYS A 486 -14.27 -8.82 -33.12
N GLN A 487 -14.76 -7.75 -32.47
CA GLN A 487 -13.89 -6.75 -31.85
C GLN A 487 -13.11 -7.33 -30.68
N ALA A 488 -13.74 -8.18 -29.87
CA ALA A 488 -13.06 -8.87 -28.77
C ALA A 488 -11.96 -9.80 -29.29
N THR A 489 -12.25 -10.57 -30.35
CA THR A 489 -11.24 -11.40 -31.00
C THR A 489 -10.07 -10.57 -31.51
N GLU A 490 -10.30 -9.47 -32.24
CA GLU A 490 -9.23 -8.65 -32.80
C GLU A 490 -8.39 -7.93 -31.73
N LEU A 491 -9.05 -7.45 -30.67
CA LEU A 491 -8.39 -6.77 -29.55
C LEU A 491 -7.48 -7.73 -28.77
N PHE A 492 -8.00 -8.90 -28.39
CA PHE A 492 -7.32 -9.82 -27.47
C PHE A 492 -6.51 -10.93 -28.17
N LYS A 493 -6.60 -11.08 -29.50
CA LYS A 493 -5.79 -12.04 -30.25
C LYS A 493 -4.30 -11.77 -30.10
N ASP A 494 -3.53 -12.84 -29.90
CA ASP A 494 -2.07 -12.79 -29.95
C ASP A 494 -1.59 -12.91 -31.39
N PHE A 495 -0.69 -12.03 -31.82
CA PHE A 495 -0.23 -11.97 -33.22
C PHE A 495 0.97 -12.90 -33.50
N GLU A 496 1.52 -13.57 -32.49
CA GLU A 496 2.81 -14.26 -32.59
C GLU A 496 2.72 -15.74 -33.00
N GLU A 497 1.53 -16.37 -33.08
CA GLU A 497 1.42 -17.79 -33.43
C GLU A 497 0.23 -18.11 -34.36
N GLU A 498 0.47 -18.90 -35.40
CA GLU A 498 -0.54 -19.32 -36.38
C GLU A 498 -1.66 -20.19 -35.76
N GLU A 499 -2.90 -19.96 -36.20
CA GLU A 499 -4.09 -20.70 -35.75
C GLU A 499 -4.02 -22.18 -36.15
N ILE A 500 -3.78 -23.08 -35.18
CA ILE A 500 -4.01 -24.51 -35.36
C ILE A 500 -5.50 -24.79 -35.13
N GLN A 501 -6.20 -25.19 -36.18
CA GLN A 501 -7.64 -25.45 -36.20
C GLN A 501 -8.02 -26.56 -35.19
N GLY A 502 -8.85 -26.23 -34.19
CA GLY A 502 -9.42 -27.20 -33.24
C GLY A 502 -8.92 -27.13 -31.78
N LYS A 503 -8.07 -26.15 -31.43
CA LYS A 503 -7.76 -25.80 -30.03
C LYS A 503 -8.37 -24.44 -29.66
N MET A 504 -8.56 -24.19 -28.38
CA MET A 504 -9.08 -22.92 -27.84
C MET A 504 -8.40 -21.71 -28.49
N PRO A 505 -9.12 -20.60 -28.74
CA PRO A 505 -8.54 -19.39 -29.30
C PRO A 505 -7.36 -18.95 -28.43
N LYS A 506 -6.14 -18.85 -28.99
CA LYS A 506 -4.99 -18.32 -28.25
C LYS A 506 -5.17 -16.80 -28.11
N TYR A 507 -5.25 -16.33 -26.87
CA TYR A 507 -5.41 -14.92 -26.51
C TYR A 507 -4.18 -14.42 -25.75
N ASN A 508 -3.96 -13.11 -25.83
CA ASN A 508 -2.85 -12.48 -25.17
C ASN A 508 -3.12 -12.36 -23.65
N LYS A 509 -2.46 -13.21 -22.87
CA LYS A 509 -2.59 -13.29 -21.40
C LYS A 509 -2.23 -11.98 -20.68
N ILE A 510 -1.45 -11.11 -21.33
CA ILE A 510 -1.06 -9.82 -20.75
C ILE A 510 -2.23 -8.85 -20.75
N ILE A 511 -3.07 -8.85 -21.78
CA ILE A 511 -4.14 -7.86 -21.93
C ILE A 511 -5.53 -8.38 -21.62
N ILE A 512 -5.77 -9.69 -21.52
CA ILE A 512 -7.12 -10.23 -21.27
C ILE A 512 -7.65 -9.86 -19.86
N PRO A 513 -8.94 -9.50 -19.71
CA PRO A 513 -9.58 -9.33 -18.40
C PRO A 513 -9.64 -10.65 -17.61
N GLU A 514 -9.51 -10.57 -16.29
CA GLU A 514 -9.71 -11.71 -15.39
C GLU A 514 -11.16 -11.77 -14.89
N PHE A 515 -11.77 -10.61 -14.66
CA PHE A 515 -13.15 -10.50 -14.19
C PHE A 515 -14.04 -9.84 -15.25
N VAL A 516 -15.15 -10.49 -15.56
CA VAL A 516 -16.16 -10.02 -16.52
C VAL A 516 -17.49 -9.89 -15.79
N PHE A 517 -18.00 -8.66 -15.65
CA PHE A 517 -19.28 -8.39 -15.01
C PHE A 517 -20.30 -7.90 -16.03
N SER A 518 -21.46 -8.55 -16.10
CA SER A 518 -22.56 -8.19 -16.99
C SER A 518 -23.73 -7.63 -16.16
N LEU A 519 -23.97 -6.32 -16.28
CA LEU A 519 -25.06 -5.63 -15.61
C LEU A 519 -26.34 -5.79 -16.42
N THR A 520 -27.38 -6.37 -15.82
CA THR A 520 -28.69 -6.54 -16.44
C THR A 520 -29.72 -5.64 -15.76
N ALA A 521 -30.59 -5.02 -16.55
CA ALA A 521 -31.73 -4.25 -16.06
C ALA A 521 -32.85 -4.26 -17.11
N PRO A 522 -34.14 -4.18 -16.70
CA PRO A 522 -35.25 -4.02 -17.62
C PRO A 522 -35.31 -2.61 -18.19
N ASP A 523 -35.85 -2.48 -19.40
CA ASP A 523 -35.86 -1.21 -20.15
C ASP A 523 -36.67 -0.12 -19.43
N GLU A 524 -37.79 -0.49 -18.80
CA GLU A 524 -38.63 0.42 -18.00
C GLU A 524 -37.84 1.05 -16.85
N PHE A 525 -36.99 0.28 -16.18
CA PHE A 525 -36.15 0.77 -15.08
C PHE A 525 -35.11 1.76 -15.58
N LEU A 526 -34.44 1.47 -16.70
CA LEU A 526 -33.43 2.35 -17.29
C LEU A 526 -34.03 3.68 -17.77
N ILE A 527 -35.20 3.62 -18.40
CA ILE A 527 -35.95 4.79 -18.85
C ILE A 527 -36.34 5.67 -17.64
N ASN A 528 -36.90 5.08 -16.59
CA ASN A 528 -37.28 5.81 -15.38
C ASN A 528 -36.06 6.43 -14.67
N ARG A 529 -34.94 5.72 -14.64
CA ARG A 529 -33.69 6.21 -14.04
C ARG A 529 -33.17 7.46 -14.76
N ILE A 530 -33.20 7.46 -16.09
CA ILE A 530 -32.74 8.62 -16.90
C ILE A 530 -33.71 9.79 -16.80
N MET A 531 -35.03 9.54 -16.76
CA MET A 531 -36.02 10.60 -16.56
C MET A 531 -35.86 11.33 -15.22
N ASN A 532 -35.35 10.64 -14.20
CA ASN A 532 -35.12 11.21 -12.87
C ASN A 532 -33.75 11.90 -12.72
N LEU A 533 -32.90 11.93 -13.76
CA LEU A 533 -31.62 12.63 -13.73
C LEU A 533 -31.81 14.15 -13.92
N PRO A 534 -31.00 15.00 -13.27
CA PRO A 534 -31.05 16.44 -13.46
C PRO A 534 -30.77 16.84 -14.91
N GLU A 535 -31.47 17.87 -15.42
CA GLU A 535 -31.28 18.39 -16.79
C GLU A 535 -29.82 18.80 -17.07
N SER A 536 -29.05 19.20 -16.05
CA SER A 536 -27.64 19.54 -16.18
C SER A 536 -26.73 18.36 -16.55
N VAL A 537 -27.13 17.12 -16.25
CA VAL A 537 -26.40 15.88 -16.59
C VAL A 537 -26.86 15.34 -17.96
N VAL A 538 -28.09 15.64 -18.34
CA VAL A 538 -28.73 15.21 -19.59
C VAL A 538 -28.42 16.16 -20.76
N ALA A 539 -28.23 17.46 -20.48
CA ALA A 539 -27.91 18.47 -21.48
C ALA A 539 -26.48 18.28 -22.02
N GLY A 540 -26.37 17.97 -23.32
CA GLY A 540 -25.08 17.78 -24.01
C GLY A 540 -24.54 16.34 -23.94
N THR A 541 -25.24 15.41 -23.28
CA THR A 541 -24.89 13.99 -23.26
C THR A 541 -25.78 13.15 -24.18
N TYR A 542 -25.41 11.89 -24.34
CA TYR A 542 -26.12 10.88 -25.12
C TYR A 542 -27.51 10.51 -24.58
N PHE A 543 -27.97 11.12 -23.48
CA PHE A 543 -29.24 10.81 -22.82
C PHE A 543 -30.44 11.59 -23.36
N THR A 544 -30.34 12.20 -24.55
CA THR A 544 -31.51 12.74 -25.25
C THR A 544 -32.49 11.59 -25.57
N GLN A 545 -33.78 11.79 -25.31
CA GLN A 545 -34.80 10.72 -25.34
C GLN A 545 -34.74 9.83 -26.59
N ASP A 546 -34.58 10.43 -27.78
CA ASP A 546 -34.58 9.69 -29.05
C ASP A 546 -33.30 8.86 -29.25
N TRP A 547 -32.14 9.42 -28.88
CA TRP A 547 -30.85 8.74 -29.06
C TRP A 547 -30.68 7.60 -28.06
N PHE A 548 -31.09 7.80 -26.81
CA PHE A 548 -31.01 6.78 -25.77
C PHE A 548 -31.85 5.54 -26.12
N LEU A 549 -33.10 5.73 -26.55
CA LEU A 549 -33.98 4.62 -26.94
C LEU A 549 -33.44 3.87 -28.17
N GLN A 550 -32.86 4.60 -29.14
CA GLN A 550 -32.23 4.00 -30.31
C GLN A 550 -30.99 3.16 -29.92
N SER A 551 -30.13 3.69 -29.05
CA SER A 551 -28.93 2.99 -28.57
C SER A 551 -29.28 1.78 -27.71
N LEU A 552 -30.31 1.86 -26.88
CA LEU A 552 -30.81 0.72 -26.11
C LEU A 552 -31.35 -0.38 -27.02
N LYS A 553 -32.11 -0.01 -28.06
CA LYS A 553 -32.62 -0.96 -29.06
C LYS A 553 -31.48 -1.65 -29.82
N LEU A 554 -30.50 -0.87 -30.30
CA LEU A 554 -29.31 -1.40 -30.97
C LEU A 554 -28.53 -2.37 -30.06
N PHE A 555 -28.38 -2.03 -28.78
CA PHE A 555 -27.71 -2.89 -27.81
C PHE A 555 -28.44 -4.22 -27.60
N ARG A 556 -29.78 -4.23 -27.55
CA ARG A 556 -30.56 -5.48 -27.42
C ARG A 556 -30.52 -6.33 -28.70
N GLU A 557 -30.48 -5.69 -29.86
CA GLU A 557 -30.38 -6.38 -31.15
C GLU A 557 -28.98 -6.96 -31.39
N SER A 558 -27.92 -6.32 -30.89
CA SER A 558 -26.54 -6.80 -31.02
C SER A 558 -26.16 -7.85 -29.96
N ASN A 559 -26.75 -7.76 -28.76
CA ASN A 559 -26.50 -8.68 -27.65
C ASN A 559 -27.59 -9.75 -27.55
N THR A 560 -27.63 -10.64 -28.54
CA THR A 560 -28.39 -11.90 -28.47
C THR A 560 -27.52 -13.02 -27.91
N ASP A 561 -28.14 -14.07 -27.36
CA ASP A 561 -27.46 -15.20 -26.70
C ASP A 561 -26.41 -15.90 -27.60
N ASP A 562 -26.52 -15.77 -28.93
CA ASP A 562 -25.60 -16.40 -29.88
C ASP A 562 -24.46 -15.49 -30.36
N THR A 563 -24.57 -14.16 -30.19
CA THR A 563 -23.65 -13.16 -30.80
C THR A 563 -22.95 -12.24 -29.80
N THR A 564 -23.20 -12.46 -28.52
CA THR A 564 -22.74 -11.58 -27.44
C THR A 564 -21.21 -11.64 -27.29
N VAL A 565 -20.61 -10.54 -26.83
CA VAL A 565 -19.20 -10.51 -26.42
C VAL A 565 -18.93 -11.50 -25.28
N LEU A 566 -19.94 -11.75 -24.45
CA LEU A 566 -19.86 -12.67 -23.32
C LEU A 566 -19.50 -14.09 -23.75
N ASN A 567 -20.00 -14.55 -24.91
CA ASN A 567 -19.66 -15.86 -25.47
C ASN A 567 -18.16 -16.01 -25.76
N TYR A 568 -17.50 -14.91 -26.18
CA TYR A 568 -16.05 -14.93 -26.37
C TYR A 568 -15.32 -15.23 -25.06
N PHE A 569 -15.74 -14.62 -23.96
CA PHE A 569 -15.12 -14.86 -22.66
C PHE A 569 -15.44 -16.25 -22.10
N ASP A 570 -16.66 -16.75 -22.30
CA ASP A 570 -17.04 -18.12 -21.93
C ASP A 570 -16.23 -19.17 -22.70
N GLU A 571 -15.94 -18.96 -23.98
CA GLU A 571 -15.04 -19.83 -24.76
C GLU A 571 -13.59 -19.86 -24.21
N LEU A 572 -13.18 -18.81 -23.50
CA LEU A 572 -11.88 -18.70 -22.83
C LEU A 572 -11.90 -19.19 -21.38
N GLU A 573 -12.99 -19.83 -20.93
CA GLU A 573 -13.23 -20.26 -19.55
C GLU A 573 -13.28 -19.10 -18.53
N ILE A 574 -13.52 -17.86 -19.01
CA ILE A 574 -13.72 -16.68 -18.17
C ILE A 574 -15.22 -16.44 -18.05
N HIS A 575 -15.83 -16.98 -17.00
CA HIS A 575 -17.29 -16.95 -16.83
C HIS A 575 -17.83 -15.56 -16.46
N PRO A 576 -18.69 -14.94 -17.29
CA PRO A 576 -19.31 -13.67 -16.99
C PRO A 576 -20.24 -13.76 -15.77
N GLN A 577 -20.11 -12.80 -14.86
CA GLN A 577 -20.96 -12.70 -13.69
C GLN A 577 -22.11 -11.73 -13.93
N PHE A 578 -23.33 -12.26 -13.90
CA PHE A 578 -24.53 -11.47 -14.13
C PHE A 578 -25.03 -10.80 -12.84
N ILE A 579 -25.21 -9.49 -12.89
CA ILE A 579 -25.73 -8.70 -11.76
C ILE A 579 -26.97 -7.95 -12.22
N ASP A 580 -28.12 -8.31 -11.63
CA ASP A 580 -29.37 -7.60 -11.83
C ASP A 580 -29.40 -6.32 -10.98
N VAL A 581 -29.38 -5.17 -11.65
CA VAL A 581 -29.36 -3.85 -11.01
C VAL A 581 -30.73 -3.48 -10.47
N ALA A 582 -31.83 -4.03 -11.02
CA ALA A 582 -33.17 -3.73 -10.56
C ALA A 582 -33.46 -4.29 -9.16
N VAL A 583 -32.75 -5.34 -8.74
CA VAL A 583 -32.94 -5.99 -7.43
C VAL A 583 -32.50 -5.10 -6.26
N TYR A 584 -31.51 -4.22 -6.46
CA TYR A 584 -30.89 -3.47 -5.37
C TYR A 584 -31.48 -2.06 -5.19
N GLU A 585 -32.28 -1.55 -6.14
CA GLU A 585 -32.98 -0.26 -6.11
C GLU A 585 -32.14 0.96 -5.61
N ASP A 586 -30.82 0.89 -5.71
CA ASP A 586 -29.92 1.94 -5.23
C ASP A 586 -29.55 2.91 -6.36
N PRO A 587 -29.91 4.21 -6.27
CA PRO A 587 -29.57 5.20 -7.29
C PRO A 587 -28.06 5.41 -7.46
N GLU A 588 -27.24 5.08 -6.44
CA GLU A 588 -25.79 5.23 -6.47
C GLU A 588 -25.02 3.91 -6.71
N ASN A 589 -25.71 2.79 -6.90
CA ASN A 589 -25.12 1.46 -7.16
C ASN A 589 -24.10 0.99 -6.10
N ARG A 590 -24.14 1.47 -4.85
CA ARG A 590 -23.14 1.14 -3.81
C ARG A 590 -23.14 -0.33 -3.45
N PHE A 591 -24.32 -0.96 -3.36
CA PHE A 591 -24.42 -2.39 -3.05
C PHE A 591 -23.83 -3.28 -4.16
N ILE A 592 -23.95 -2.85 -5.42
CA ILE A 592 -23.37 -3.56 -6.56
C ILE A 592 -21.85 -3.48 -6.51
N VAL A 593 -21.30 -2.30 -6.22
CA VAL A 593 -19.86 -2.10 -6.02
C VAL A 593 -19.35 -2.99 -4.89
N GLN A 594 -20.06 -3.07 -3.75
CA GLN A 594 -19.67 -3.98 -2.65
C GLN A 594 -19.71 -5.46 -3.03
N LYS A 595 -20.70 -5.88 -3.84
CA LYS A 595 -20.77 -7.26 -4.34
C LYS A 595 -19.57 -7.57 -5.24
N ILE A 596 -19.27 -6.68 -6.18
CA ILE A 596 -18.11 -6.80 -7.08
C ILE A 596 -16.81 -6.83 -6.26
N ILE A 597 -16.67 -5.95 -5.26
CA ILE A 597 -15.50 -5.94 -4.38
C ILE A 597 -15.35 -7.27 -3.64
N LYS A 598 -16.45 -7.84 -3.15
CA LYS A 598 -16.44 -9.14 -2.48
C LYS A 598 -16.04 -10.29 -3.41
N GLU A 599 -16.41 -10.22 -4.68
CA GLU A 599 -16.09 -11.24 -5.69
C GLU A 599 -14.64 -11.13 -6.18
N ILE A 600 -14.09 -9.91 -6.27
CA ILE A 600 -12.69 -9.67 -6.64
C ILE A 600 -11.73 -9.98 -5.47
N GLY A 601 -12.04 -9.49 -4.27
CA GLY A 601 -11.21 -9.65 -3.08
C GLY A 601 -10.47 -8.38 -2.66
N GLU A 602 -9.40 -8.54 -1.88
CA GLU A 602 -8.62 -7.40 -1.38
C GLU A 602 -7.74 -6.78 -2.48
N PRO A 603 -7.49 -5.47 -2.45
CA PRO A 603 -6.60 -4.82 -3.42
C PRO A 603 -5.17 -5.40 -3.39
N GLN A 604 -4.72 -5.89 -4.54
CA GLN A 604 -3.37 -6.47 -4.75
C GLN A 604 -2.39 -5.44 -5.33
N ASN A 605 -2.49 -4.19 -4.85
CA ASN A 605 -1.62 -3.08 -5.26
C ASN A 605 -1.04 -2.42 -4.00
N TYR A 606 -0.10 -1.50 -4.17
CA TYR A 606 0.33 -0.63 -3.08
C TYR A 606 -0.90 0.03 -2.45
N GLY A 607 -1.07 -0.18 -1.14
CA GLY A 607 -2.16 0.42 -0.39
C GLY A 607 -2.14 1.94 -0.44
N LEU A 608 -2.99 2.58 0.37
CA LEU A 608 -2.95 4.03 0.51
C LEU A 608 -1.54 4.46 0.94
N THR A 609 -0.97 5.46 0.27
CA THR A 609 0.29 6.06 0.72
C THR A 609 0.09 6.67 2.10
N ASP A 610 1.15 6.85 2.87
CA ASP A 610 0.99 7.39 4.23
C ASP A 610 0.43 8.82 4.21
N GLU A 611 0.67 9.57 3.13
CA GLU A 611 0.04 10.86 2.89
C GLU A 611 -1.45 10.74 2.57
N GLU A 612 -1.85 9.78 1.74
CA GLU A 612 -3.27 9.51 1.48
C GLU A 612 -4.00 9.05 2.73
N LYS A 613 -3.36 8.20 3.56
CA LYS A 613 -3.91 7.79 4.86
C LYS A 613 -4.09 8.99 5.78
N GLU A 614 -3.08 9.83 5.90
CA GLU A 614 -3.15 11.04 6.74
C GLU A 614 -4.24 12.00 6.22
N ILE A 615 -4.37 12.17 4.91
CA ILE A 615 -5.43 12.96 4.29
C ILE A 615 -6.81 12.34 4.57
N LEU A 616 -6.94 11.02 4.50
CA LEU A 616 -8.20 10.31 4.72
C LEU A 616 -8.60 10.34 6.21
N GLU A 617 -7.64 10.15 7.11
CA GLU A 617 -7.81 10.33 8.55
C GLU A 617 -8.22 11.75 8.89
N ARG A 618 -7.59 12.75 8.27
CA ARG A 618 -7.95 14.15 8.43
C ARG A 618 -9.36 14.45 7.92
N LYS A 619 -9.73 13.96 6.73
CA LYS A 619 -11.09 14.10 6.19
C LYS A 619 -12.12 13.41 7.09
N ALA A 620 -11.83 12.21 7.58
CA ALA A 620 -12.71 11.49 8.49
C ALA A 620 -12.88 12.23 9.82
N ALA A 621 -11.80 12.83 10.36
CA ALA A 621 -11.87 13.68 11.54
C ALA A 621 -12.71 14.94 11.29
N GLU A 622 -12.52 15.61 10.15
CA GLU A 622 -13.32 16.77 9.75
C GLU A 622 -14.81 16.41 9.59
N GLU A 623 -15.14 15.28 8.96
CA GLU A 623 -16.52 14.78 8.85
C GLU A 623 -17.14 14.43 10.20
N CYS A 624 -16.37 13.80 11.10
CA CYS A 624 -16.83 13.51 12.46
C CYS A 624 -17.17 14.81 13.21
N LEU A 625 -16.30 15.83 13.12
CA LEU A 625 -16.55 17.14 13.73
C LEU A 625 -17.80 17.82 13.16
N VAL A 626 -18.04 17.74 11.85
CA VAL A 626 -19.26 18.28 11.22
C VAL A 626 -20.51 17.55 11.72
N LYS A 627 -20.47 16.21 11.80
CA LYS A 627 -21.60 15.41 12.31
C LYS A 627 -21.88 15.71 13.78
N GLU A 628 -20.86 15.84 14.61
CA GLU A 628 -21.00 16.23 16.02
C GLU A 628 -21.59 17.63 16.16
N ALA A 629 -21.15 18.60 15.35
CA ALA A 629 -21.69 19.96 15.35
C ALA A 629 -23.17 19.98 14.93
N GLN A 630 -23.55 19.21 13.90
CA GLN A 630 -24.95 19.07 13.46
C GLN A 630 -25.83 18.43 14.54
N ALA A 631 -25.36 17.34 15.16
CA ALA A 631 -26.08 16.67 16.25
C ALA A 631 -26.27 17.60 17.46
N LYS A 632 -25.23 18.37 17.81
CA LYS A 632 -25.30 19.36 18.90
C LYS A 632 -26.28 20.49 18.57
N ALA A 633 -26.26 21.01 17.35
CA ALA A 633 -27.19 22.05 16.93
C ALA A 633 -28.66 21.55 16.91
N GLU A 634 -28.90 20.30 16.50
CA GLU A 634 -30.22 19.69 16.55
C GLU A 634 -30.69 19.48 17.99
N GLN A 635 -29.78 19.06 18.88
CA GLN A 635 -30.08 18.91 20.30
C GLN A 635 -30.39 20.27 20.96
N GLU A 636 -29.60 21.30 20.69
CA GLU A 636 -29.86 22.67 21.18
C GLU A 636 -31.20 23.20 20.67
N ARG A 637 -31.58 22.89 19.43
CA ARG A 637 -32.89 23.25 18.87
C ARG A 637 -34.03 22.56 19.60
N LYS A 638 -33.93 21.24 19.83
CA LYS A 638 -34.94 20.47 20.59
C LYS A 638 -35.06 20.99 22.03
N GLU A 639 -33.93 21.25 22.69
CA GLU A 639 -33.92 21.81 24.05
C GLU A 639 -34.53 23.22 24.10
N ALA A 640 -34.33 24.04 23.06
CA ALA A 640 -34.94 25.36 22.96
C ALA A 640 -36.46 25.28 22.74
N GLU A 641 -36.91 24.38 21.86
CA GLU A 641 -38.34 24.09 21.64
C GLU A 641 -39.00 23.62 22.94
N GLU A 642 -38.43 22.65 23.65
CA GLU A 642 -38.95 22.19 24.94
C GLU A 642 -38.98 23.30 26.00
N ARG A 643 -37.93 24.15 26.07
CA ARG A 643 -37.92 25.29 26.99
C ARG A 643 -39.02 26.29 26.65
N ALA A 644 -39.25 26.57 25.38
CA ALA A 644 -40.33 27.45 24.94
C ALA A 644 -41.71 26.88 25.32
N GLU A 645 -41.94 25.58 25.12
CA GLU A 645 -43.19 24.92 25.53
C GLU A 645 -43.40 24.98 27.04
N ARG A 646 -42.35 24.74 27.85
CA ARG A 646 -42.44 24.84 29.31
C ARG A 646 -42.77 26.26 29.76
N MET A 647 -42.16 27.28 29.15
CA MET A 647 -42.46 28.68 29.44
C MET A 647 -43.90 29.04 29.07
N ALA A 648 -44.38 28.63 27.89
CA ALA A 648 -45.76 28.87 27.47
C ALA A 648 -46.77 28.23 28.43
N ARG A 649 -46.53 26.98 28.86
CA ARG A 649 -47.38 26.29 29.84
C ARG A 649 -47.39 27.00 31.20
N LEU A 650 -46.24 27.52 31.64
CA LEU A 650 -46.14 28.27 32.89
C LEU A 650 -46.86 29.62 32.81
N GLU A 651 -46.79 30.30 31.67
CA GLU A 651 -47.56 31.53 31.42
C GLU A 651 -49.07 31.28 31.43
N GLU A 652 -49.54 30.21 30.79
CA GLU A 652 -50.95 29.80 30.82
C GLU A 652 -51.41 29.49 32.25
N TRP A 653 -50.61 28.72 33.00
CA TRP A 653 -50.89 28.42 34.41
C TRP A 653 -50.96 29.69 35.26
N ASN A 654 -50.02 30.63 35.07
CA ASN A 654 -50.03 31.90 35.80
C ASN A 654 -51.29 32.72 35.51
N LYS A 655 -51.73 32.79 34.25
CA LYS A 655 -52.99 33.46 33.88
C LYS A 655 -54.19 32.82 34.57
N GLN A 656 -54.25 31.49 34.60
CA GLN A 656 -55.32 30.77 35.31
C GLN A 656 -55.28 31.03 36.82
N LEU A 657 -54.08 31.07 37.42
CA LEU A 657 -53.92 31.36 38.84
C LEU A 657 -54.36 32.79 39.18
N GLU A 658 -54.01 33.77 38.35
CA GLU A 658 -54.45 35.17 38.51
C GLU A 658 -55.97 35.29 38.41
N GLU A 659 -56.59 34.58 37.46
CA GLU A 659 -58.04 34.53 37.32
C GLU A 659 -58.71 33.93 38.57
N VAL A 660 -58.18 32.82 39.10
CA VAL A 660 -58.68 32.22 40.34
C VAL A 660 -58.55 33.19 41.52
N LYS A 661 -57.40 33.85 41.68
CA LYS A 661 -57.21 34.87 42.74
C LYS A 661 -58.22 36.01 42.62
N ARG A 662 -58.51 36.47 41.40
CA ARG A 662 -59.52 37.50 41.17
C ARG A 662 -60.90 37.01 41.61
N GLN A 663 -61.28 35.79 41.23
CA GLN A 663 -62.56 35.20 41.64
C GLN A 663 -62.66 35.01 43.16
N GLU A 664 -61.58 34.59 43.82
CA GLU A 664 -61.51 34.51 45.28
C GLU A 664 -61.70 35.89 45.93
N GLN A 665 -61.04 36.92 45.39
CA GLN A 665 -61.18 38.28 45.91
C GLN A 665 -62.60 38.82 45.74
N GLU A 666 -63.22 38.62 44.58
CA GLU A 666 -64.62 38.99 44.34
C GLU A 666 -65.57 38.26 45.30
N LEU A 667 -65.34 36.97 45.55
CA LEU A 667 -66.11 36.19 46.51
C LEU A 667 -65.95 36.73 47.95
N LEU A 668 -64.72 37.02 48.37
CA LEU A 668 -64.43 37.62 49.68
C LEU A 668 -65.08 38.98 49.84
N GLU A 669 -65.00 39.83 48.80
CA GLU A 669 -65.67 41.12 48.77
C GLU A 669 -67.18 40.96 48.91
N ALA A 670 -67.80 40.04 48.16
CA ALA A 670 -69.22 39.73 48.26
C ALA A 670 -69.63 39.24 49.66
N GLN A 671 -68.84 38.36 50.28
CA GLN A 671 -69.05 37.91 51.66
C GLN A 671 -68.87 39.03 52.69
N SER A 672 -68.05 40.05 52.39
CA SER A 672 -67.84 41.20 53.26
C SER A 672 -68.96 42.25 53.18
N ILE A 673 -69.78 42.25 52.12
CA ILE A 673 -70.87 43.23 51.90
C ILE A 673 -71.86 43.28 53.08
N PRO A 674 -72.39 42.16 53.62
CA PRO A 674 -73.31 42.20 54.76
C PRO A 674 -72.70 42.84 56.01
N LEU A 675 -71.43 42.52 56.31
CA LEU A 675 -70.71 43.09 57.45
C LEU A 675 -70.44 44.59 57.25
N ARG A 676 -70.00 45.01 56.06
CA ARG A 676 -69.81 46.43 55.72
C ARG A 676 -71.14 47.20 55.82
N ASN A 677 -72.24 46.64 55.30
CA ASN A 677 -73.56 47.26 55.40
C ASN A 677 -74.03 47.40 56.85
N TYR A 678 -73.77 46.40 57.70
CA TYR A 678 -74.07 46.48 59.14
C TYR A 678 -73.27 47.60 59.81
N LEU A 679 -71.95 47.65 59.59
CA LEU A 679 -71.07 48.70 60.15
C LEU A 679 -71.47 50.09 59.67
N MET A 680 -71.77 50.26 58.37
CA MET A 680 -72.21 51.53 57.78
C MET A 680 -73.57 52.00 58.33
N LYS A 681 -74.48 51.08 58.65
CA LYS A 681 -75.81 51.43 59.16
C LYS A 681 -75.81 51.73 60.66
N ASN A 682 -75.07 50.95 61.45
CA ASN A 682 -75.21 50.95 62.91
C ASN A 682 -74.05 51.64 63.63
N VAL A 683 -72.82 51.59 63.10
CA VAL A 683 -71.62 52.12 63.79
C VAL A 683 -71.19 53.45 63.18
N MET A 684 -71.24 53.57 61.86
CA MET A 684 -70.70 54.71 61.14
C MET A 684 -71.41 56.05 61.42
N PRO A 685 -72.75 56.13 61.62
CA PRO A 685 -73.41 57.40 61.94
C PRO A 685 -72.93 57.99 63.27
N THR A 686 -72.83 57.15 64.31
CA THR A 686 -72.35 57.55 65.64
C THR A 686 -70.87 57.92 65.61
N LEU A 687 -70.04 57.15 64.90
CA LEU A 687 -68.63 57.47 64.71
C LEU A 687 -68.42 58.78 63.96
N MET A 688 -69.17 59.02 62.89
CA MET A 688 -69.06 60.23 62.09
C MET A 688 -69.54 61.47 62.86
N GLN A 689 -70.58 61.35 63.70
CA GLN A 689 -70.98 62.39 64.64
C GLN A 689 -69.91 62.66 65.70
N GLY A 690 -69.30 61.62 66.25
CA GLY A 690 -68.20 61.74 67.21
C GLY A 690 -66.96 62.41 66.62
N ILE A 691 -66.59 62.06 65.38
CA ILE A 691 -65.49 62.71 64.66
C ILE A 691 -65.82 64.18 64.42
N ASN A 692 -67.04 64.51 64.00
CA ASN A 692 -67.46 65.89 63.79
C ASN A 692 -67.43 66.72 65.09
N GLU A 693 -67.89 66.16 66.22
CA GLU A 693 -67.81 66.85 67.51
C GLU A 693 -66.36 66.98 68.01
N CYS A 694 -65.52 65.96 67.79
CA CYS A 694 -64.09 66.02 68.08
C CYS A 694 -63.41 67.14 67.26
N CYS A 695 -63.74 67.26 65.97
CA CYS A 695 -63.23 68.33 65.11
C CYS A 695 -63.72 69.72 65.53
N ARG A 696 -64.92 69.83 66.13
CA ARG A 696 -65.50 71.09 66.61
C ARG A 696 -64.87 71.57 67.92
N ILE A 697 -64.70 70.67 68.88
CA ILE A 697 -64.19 70.98 70.22
C ILE A 697 -62.66 71.11 70.21
N ARG A 698 -61.97 70.41 69.29
CA ARG A 698 -60.50 70.32 69.19
C ARG A 698 -59.84 70.06 70.55
N PRO A 699 -60.16 68.93 71.21
CA PRO A 699 -59.51 68.54 72.45
C PRO A 699 -58.02 68.21 72.22
N ASP A 700 -57.20 68.36 73.26
CA ASP A 700 -55.76 68.11 73.20
C ASP A 700 -55.41 66.64 72.84
N ASP A 701 -56.29 65.67 73.17
CA ASP A 701 -56.20 64.28 72.72
C ASP A 701 -57.48 63.83 71.98
N PRO A 702 -57.47 63.83 70.64
CA PRO A 702 -58.65 63.52 69.84
C PRO A 702 -59.02 62.03 69.83
N VAL A 703 -58.07 61.12 70.05
CA VAL A 703 -58.35 59.67 70.03
C VAL A 703 -59.11 59.26 71.28
N ASN A 704 -58.64 59.74 72.44
CA ASN A 704 -59.27 59.41 73.72
C ASN A 704 -60.66 60.06 73.84
N PHE A 705 -60.79 61.30 73.34
CA PHE A 705 -62.08 61.98 73.27
C PHE A 705 -63.09 61.23 72.38
N LEU A 706 -62.66 60.76 71.20
CA LEU A 706 -63.52 60.02 70.29
C LEU A 706 -63.93 58.66 70.88
N ALA A 707 -63.02 57.97 71.58
CA ALA A 707 -63.35 56.74 72.30
C ALA A 707 -64.39 56.96 73.39
N GLU A 708 -64.21 57.97 74.25
CA GLU A 708 -65.23 58.35 75.25
C GLU A 708 -66.56 58.72 74.63
N TYR A 709 -66.55 59.47 73.52
CA TYR A 709 -67.76 59.87 72.82
C TYR A 709 -68.53 58.66 72.27
N LEU A 710 -67.82 57.69 71.70
CA LEU A 710 -68.40 56.44 71.21
C LEU A 710 -68.91 55.56 72.34
N PHE A 711 -68.22 55.51 73.50
CA PHE A 711 -68.73 54.79 74.68
C PHE A 711 -69.99 55.44 75.25
N LYS A 712 -70.07 56.77 75.28
CA LYS A 712 -71.23 57.50 75.82
C LYS A 712 -72.45 57.46 74.89
N ASN A 713 -72.24 57.43 73.58
CA ASN A 713 -73.31 57.45 72.57
C ASN A 713 -73.49 56.10 71.88
N SER A 714 -72.94 55.04 72.45
CA SER A 714 -73.21 53.68 72.01
C SER A 714 -74.69 53.37 72.30
N PRO A 715 -75.51 52.95 71.31
CA PRO A 715 -76.82 52.39 71.62
C PRO A 715 -76.57 51.11 72.43
N ASP A 716 -76.94 51.14 73.71
CA ASP A 716 -76.46 50.24 74.77
C ASP A 716 -76.27 48.77 74.36
N ILE A 717 -75.19 48.19 74.91
CA ILE A 717 -75.22 46.82 75.39
C ILE A 717 -76.22 46.80 76.56
N ASP A 718 -77.47 46.52 76.21
CA ASP A 718 -78.48 45.82 77.01
C ASP A 718 -79.12 44.74 76.12
#